data_AF-V8PC18-F1
#
_entry.id   AF-V8PC18-F1
#
_cell.length_a   1.000
_cell.length_b   1.000
_cell.length_c   1.000
_cell.angle_alpha   90.00
_cell.angle_beta   90.00
_cell.angle_gamma   90.00
#
_symmetry.space_group_name_H-M   'P 1'
#
loop_
_entity.id
_entity.type
_entity.pdbx_description
1 polymer ?
#
loop_
_entity_poly.entity_id
_entity_poly.type
_entity_poly.pdbx_seq_one_letter_code
_entity_poly.pdbx_strand_id
1 'polypeptide(L)'
;MTIVDRDQPSLLGLEWFELLGIEVTGINSITKMDWEETLMEEFQDEGQEAANCPAPDPASVLRVPTWPKVKKSPEKPKEKIQITEVSPQSSEREETLSTDKPGLVFYESDSKEADDLMVDNFLLCRILFGQRPYWWVHETNFYQNTSAPEIQQFPVTCETGPGSPSGHAMGSAGVYYVIVTAILSVTRGRKRPSWKHRFLQTVLWAAFWTIQVCVCLSRVFLAAHFPHQVIAGVFSGILVAESFKYITSIYDPSLRKYIATTLFLFSFALGFYLLLKVLGVDLLWTLEKAKAWCEHPEWVHLDTTPFAGLLRNLGTLFGLGLALNSSMYTESCKSKQGQRLNFRLGSIGISLLILHVFDSFKPPTKVELLFYLFSFCKSAAVPLAVAALIPYCVTLLLRPQDKKTLCTMDLMHSTGIQATSYLQENFMDFQDWFLFISTVADLRTTFFFFFPIWFQLKEAVGIRLIWVAVIGDWFNLVFKWILFGERPYWWVHETDFYGNVTPPVIRQFPITCETGPGSPSGHAMGSSGVYYVMVTALLSQLLPQKHNTLRGRWLHGLFWSGFWAIQVCVCLSRVFIAAHFPHQVIAGVISGILVAVIFEQVHSIYTASFTRYVGTIGFLFGFALGFYLLLKMLGVDLLWTIEKAHKWCERPEWVHIDTTPFASLLRNLGILFGLGFGLNSPMYAEMSRGKSSQGLIFHFSCIIFSLLVLHLFDSFELPTDQEILFYILTFCKCTCAHICAVALIPYSIFCLLQQTHKKDL
;
A
#
# COMPACT_ATOMS: atom_id res chain seq x y z
N MET A 1 -68.37 -3.79 2.85
CA MET A 1 -69.30 -4.89 2.53
C MET A 1 -68.85 -6.11 3.33
N THR A 2 -69.71 -6.53 4.25
CA THR A 2 -69.84 -7.82 4.96
C THR A 2 -69.47 -9.04 4.06
N ILE A 3 -68.96 -10.21 4.48
CA ILE A 3 -69.33 -11.15 5.57
C ILE A 3 -68.15 -12.14 5.80
N VAL A 4 -68.15 -12.71 7.02
CA VAL A 4 -67.26 -13.68 7.69
C VAL A 4 -67.52 -15.15 7.28
N ASP A 5 -66.48 -16.01 7.28
CA ASP A 5 -66.37 -17.27 8.08
C ASP A 5 -65.00 -17.95 7.78
N ARG A 6 -64.06 -18.13 8.73
CA ARG A 6 -63.98 -19.05 9.89
C ARG A 6 -64.19 -20.53 9.53
N ASP A 7 -63.09 -21.26 9.37
CA ASP A 7 -62.91 -22.56 10.02
C ASP A 7 -61.43 -22.97 10.15
N GLN A 8 -61.04 -23.18 11.42
CA GLN A 8 -59.87 -23.87 11.99
C GLN A 8 -58.61 -23.09 12.46
N PRO A 9 -58.00 -23.50 13.59
CA PRO A 9 -57.03 -22.72 14.35
C PRO A 9 -55.58 -23.13 14.08
N SER A 10 -54.64 -22.18 14.11
CA SER A 10 -53.21 -22.53 14.17
C SER A 10 -52.50 -21.69 15.24
N LEU A 11 -51.90 -22.42 16.18
CA LEU A 11 -51.04 -21.97 17.26
C LEU A 11 -50.05 -20.88 16.80
N LEU A 12 -49.96 -19.78 17.58
CA LEU A 12 -49.11 -18.58 17.42
C LEU A 12 -49.78 -17.38 16.72
N GLY A 13 -50.80 -16.84 17.37
CA GLY A 13 -51.26 -15.47 17.16
C GLY A 13 -50.23 -14.45 17.67
N LEU A 14 -50.04 -13.38 16.90
CA LEU A 14 -49.36 -12.16 17.34
C LEU A 14 -50.28 -10.97 17.04
N GLU A 15 -51.21 -10.70 17.96
CA GLU A 15 -52.02 -9.48 18.09
C GLU A 15 -51.19 -8.25 18.51
N TRP A 16 -49.93 -8.11 18.08
CA TRP A 16 -49.07 -7.00 18.52
C TRP A 16 -49.04 -5.79 17.58
N PHE A 17 -49.62 -5.91 16.37
CA PHE A 17 -49.61 -4.81 15.39
C PHE A 17 -50.86 -3.92 15.41
N GLU A 18 -51.95 -4.33 16.09
CA GLU A 18 -53.16 -3.50 16.20
C GLU A 18 -53.02 -2.30 17.16
N LEU A 19 -51.98 -2.30 18.02
CA LEU A 19 -51.73 -1.23 19.00
C LEU A 19 -51.01 0.01 18.43
N LEU A 20 -50.56 -0.04 17.16
CA LEU A 20 -49.78 1.04 16.55
C LEU A 20 -50.53 1.84 15.49
N GLY A 21 -51.74 1.45 15.09
CA GLY A 21 -52.58 2.26 14.18
C GLY A 21 -51.93 2.63 12.85
N ILE A 22 -50.97 1.84 12.36
CA ILE A 22 -50.30 2.08 11.07
C ILE A 22 -50.97 1.20 10.02
N GLU A 23 -51.82 1.83 9.21
CA GLU A 23 -52.35 1.26 7.98
C GLU A 23 -51.30 1.46 6.87
N VAL A 24 -50.68 0.37 6.41
CA VAL A 24 -49.75 0.44 5.26
C VAL A 24 -50.55 0.29 3.98
N THR A 25 -50.87 1.40 3.33
CA THR A 25 -51.47 1.43 1.98
C THR A 25 -50.40 1.14 0.92
N GLY A 26 -50.68 0.17 0.04
CA GLY A 26 -49.78 -0.24 -1.04
C GLY A 26 -49.82 0.64 -2.31
N ILE A 27 -48.61 0.90 -2.81
CA ILE A 27 -48.11 1.01 -4.21
C ILE A 27 -48.95 1.76 -5.27
N ASN A 28 -48.37 2.82 -5.88
CA ASN A 28 -48.25 2.97 -7.36
C ASN A 28 -47.82 4.39 -7.78
N SER A 29 -46.59 4.55 -8.27
CA SER A 29 -46.29 5.22 -9.55
C SER A 29 -44.79 5.50 -9.67
N ILE A 30 -44.18 4.95 -10.72
CA ILE A 30 -42.89 5.40 -11.24
C ILE A 30 -43.13 6.74 -11.94
N THR A 31 -42.53 7.82 -11.45
CA THR A 31 -42.19 8.99 -12.28
C THR A 31 -40.80 9.48 -11.90
N LYS A 32 -39.92 9.50 -12.90
CA LYS A 32 -38.65 10.24 -12.91
C LYS A 32 -38.90 11.66 -12.40
N MET A 33 -38.30 12.05 -11.28
CA MET A 33 -38.14 13.45 -10.89
C MET A 33 -36.67 13.71 -10.63
N ASP A 34 -36.15 14.73 -11.32
CA ASP A 34 -34.83 15.31 -11.10
C ASP A 34 -34.76 15.87 -9.68
N TRP A 35 -33.99 15.21 -8.84
CA TRP A 35 -33.77 15.58 -7.43
C TRP A 35 -32.80 16.76 -7.29
N GLU A 36 -32.14 17.19 -8.37
CA GLU A 36 -31.16 18.29 -8.36
C GLU A 36 -31.82 19.68 -8.32
N GLU A 37 -33.04 19.86 -8.86
CA GLU A 37 -33.75 21.15 -8.78
C GLU A 37 -34.40 21.38 -7.40
N THR A 38 -34.94 20.33 -6.77
CA THR A 38 -35.59 20.45 -5.44
C THR A 38 -34.59 20.74 -4.31
N LEU A 39 -33.34 20.27 -4.45
CA LEU A 39 -32.27 20.59 -3.50
C LEU A 39 -31.74 22.03 -3.66
N MET A 40 -31.87 22.65 -4.84
CA MET A 40 -31.42 24.03 -5.05
C MET A 40 -32.40 25.07 -4.49
N GLU A 41 -33.70 24.75 -4.43
CA GLU A 41 -34.71 25.63 -3.79
C GLU A 41 -34.66 25.55 -2.25
N GLU A 42 -34.41 24.39 -1.63
CA GLU A 42 -34.27 24.28 -0.16
C GLU A 42 -33.01 24.98 0.39
N PHE A 43 -31.94 25.11 -0.39
CA PHE A 43 -30.73 25.83 0.03
C PHE A 43 -30.84 27.37 -0.10
N GLN A 44 -31.86 27.91 -0.77
CA GLN A 44 -32.07 29.36 -0.89
C GLN A 44 -32.89 29.95 0.26
N ASP A 45 -33.71 29.15 0.96
CA ASP A 45 -34.57 29.64 2.05
C ASP A 45 -33.90 29.63 3.44
N GLU A 46 -32.85 28.82 3.69
CA GLU A 46 -32.10 28.87 4.96
C GLU A 46 -31.07 30.01 5.04
N GLY A 47 -30.84 30.72 3.92
CA GLY A 47 -29.87 31.83 3.82
C GLY A 47 -30.34 33.18 4.40
N GLN A 48 -31.61 33.32 4.78
CA GLN A 48 -32.20 34.61 5.19
C GLN A 48 -32.58 34.71 6.69
N GLU A 49 -32.52 33.63 7.47
CA GLU A 49 -32.86 33.67 8.91
C GLU A 49 -31.65 33.76 9.88
N ALA A 50 -30.41 33.72 9.39
CA ALA A 50 -29.20 33.84 10.22
C ALA A 50 -28.70 35.30 10.43
N ALA A 51 -29.46 36.31 10.00
CA ALA A 51 -29.02 37.72 10.01
C ALA A 51 -29.48 38.56 11.22
N ASN A 52 -30.24 38.02 12.17
CA ASN A 52 -30.77 38.81 13.29
C ASN A 52 -30.68 38.09 14.64
N CYS A 53 -29.60 38.32 15.41
CA CYS A 53 -29.64 38.53 16.87
C CYS A 53 -28.24 38.92 17.45
N PRO A 54 -28.19 39.73 18.54
CA PRO A 54 -27.02 40.54 18.90
C PRO A 54 -25.98 39.83 19.81
N ALA A 55 -24.72 40.28 19.71
CA ALA A 55 -23.55 39.75 20.42
C ALA A 55 -23.50 40.15 21.92
N PRO A 56 -23.01 39.27 22.84
CA PRO A 56 -22.70 39.65 24.21
C PRO A 56 -21.20 39.95 24.45
N ASP A 57 -20.98 40.88 25.40
CA ASP A 57 -19.76 41.60 25.78
C ASP A 57 -18.53 40.74 26.21
N PRO A 58 -17.28 41.20 25.94
CA PRO A 58 -16.06 40.48 26.27
C PRO A 58 -15.46 40.96 27.61
N ALA A 59 -16.08 40.62 28.75
CA ALA A 59 -15.50 40.96 30.07
C ALA A 59 -15.92 40.01 31.20
N SER A 60 -15.64 38.70 31.10
CA SER A 60 -15.72 37.82 32.28
C SER A 60 -14.90 36.53 32.17
N VAL A 61 -13.61 36.61 31.81
CA VAL A 61 -12.69 35.46 31.94
C VAL A 61 -11.39 35.91 32.59
N LEU A 62 -11.41 36.09 33.91
CA LEU A 62 -10.21 36.18 34.74
C LEU A 62 -10.49 35.59 36.12
N ARG A 63 -10.20 34.29 36.27
CA ARG A 63 -9.73 33.70 37.53
C ARG A 63 -9.24 32.26 37.31
N VAL A 64 -7.93 32.11 37.39
CA VAL A 64 -7.24 30.82 37.55
C VAL A 64 -7.11 30.54 39.05
N PRO A 65 -7.52 29.37 39.57
CA PRO A 65 -7.01 28.87 40.84
C PRO A 65 -5.96 27.77 40.61
N THR A 66 -4.85 27.94 41.30
CA THR A 66 -3.71 27.04 41.45
C THR A 66 -4.10 25.73 42.14
N TRP A 67 -3.48 24.61 41.74
CA TRP A 67 -3.69 23.28 42.33
C TRP A 67 -2.71 23.00 43.48
N PRO A 68 -3.15 22.40 44.61
CA PRO A 68 -2.26 21.91 45.65
C PRO A 68 -1.75 20.49 45.36
N LYS A 69 -0.49 20.23 45.75
CA LYS A 69 0.21 18.92 45.68
C LYS A 69 -0.49 17.88 46.58
N VAL A 70 -0.76 16.70 46.03
CA VAL A 70 -1.40 15.58 46.76
C VAL A 70 -0.37 14.56 47.28
N LYS A 71 -0.52 14.23 48.57
CA LYS A 71 0.23 13.24 49.37
C LYS A 71 -0.05 11.79 48.95
N LYS A 72 0.97 10.93 49.03
CA LYS A 72 0.89 9.45 48.97
C LYS A 72 0.30 8.86 50.26
N SER A 73 -0.50 7.81 50.15
CA SER A 73 -0.80 6.83 51.22
C SER A 73 -1.46 5.55 50.62
N PRO A 74 -1.59 4.41 51.33
CA PRO A 74 -0.60 3.31 51.34
C PRO A 74 -1.18 1.94 50.88
N GLU A 75 -0.28 0.99 50.60
CA GLU A 75 -0.55 -0.42 50.26
C GLU A 75 -1.15 -1.25 51.41
N LYS A 76 -1.92 -2.30 51.07
CA LYS A 76 -2.31 -3.43 51.94
C LYS A 76 -2.61 -4.70 51.11
N PRO A 77 -2.60 -5.92 51.69
CA PRO A 77 -1.64 -6.98 51.37
C PRO A 77 -2.20 -8.21 50.64
N LYS A 78 -1.29 -9.09 50.19
CA LYS A 78 -1.55 -10.38 49.50
C LYS A 78 -1.79 -11.51 50.50
N GLU A 79 -2.82 -12.33 50.25
CA GLU A 79 -3.04 -13.62 50.90
C GLU A 79 -2.82 -14.79 49.91
N LYS A 80 -2.33 -15.91 50.44
CA LYS A 80 -1.73 -17.07 49.76
C LYS A 80 -2.52 -18.30 50.23
N ILE A 81 -3.00 -19.16 49.34
CA ILE A 81 -3.60 -20.45 49.71
C ILE A 81 -2.95 -21.59 48.91
N GLN A 82 -2.51 -22.61 49.66
CA GLN A 82 -1.86 -23.86 49.25
C GLN A 82 -2.84 -24.88 48.66
N ILE A 83 -2.34 -25.74 47.78
CA ILE A 83 -2.98 -26.99 47.34
C ILE A 83 -2.12 -28.15 47.85
N THR A 84 -2.76 -29.16 48.43
CA THR A 84 -2.14 -30.38 48.98
C THR A 84 -2.36 -31.56 48.01
N GLU A 85 -1.30 -32.31 47.73
CA GLU A 85 -1.30 -33.57 46.97
C GLU A 85 -1.76 -34.76 47.82
N VAL A 86 -2.43 -35.73 47.20
CA VAL A 86 -2.38 -37.16 47.57
C VAL A 86 -2.48 -38.02 46.29
N SER A 87 -1.50 -38.90 46.10
CA SER A 87 -1.50 -40.08 45.19
C SER A 87 -1.61 -41.34 46.07
N PRO A 88 -2.01 -42.55 45.60
CA PRO A 88 -1.02 -43.47 44.99
C PRO A 88 -1.54 -44.56 44.01
N GLN A 89 -0.63 -45.01 43.11
CA GLN A 89 -0.30 -46.40 42.68
C GLN A 89 -1.39 -47.27 42.00
N SER A 90 -1.13 -48.22 41.07
CA SER A 90 0.06 -48.89 40.49
C SER A 90 -0.37 -49.79 39.31
N SER A 91 0.61 -50.35 38.58
CA SER A 91 0.63 -51.66 37.88
C SER A 91 0.68 -51.65 36.35
N GLU A 92 1.82 -52.12 35.84
CA GLU A 92 2.16 -52.51 34.47
C GLU A 92 1.40 -53.77 33.99
N ARG A 93 1.20 -53.92 32.67
CA ARG A 93 1.42 -55.19 31.94
C ARG A 93 1.54 -54.98 30.41
N GLU A 94 2.46 -55.73 29.85
CA GLU A 94 2.99 -55.84 28.48
C GLU A 94 2.13 -56.66 27.48
N GLU A 95 2.59 -56.64 26.20
CA GLU A 95 2.57 -57.71 25.17
C GLU A 95 1.53 -57.76 23.99
N THR A 96 2.01 -57.33 22.80
CA THR A 96 2.30 -58.08 21.54
C THR A 96 1.25 -58.86 20.69
N LEU A 97 1.20 -58.47 19.40
CA LEU A 97 1.38 -59.25 18.13
C LEU A 97 0.23 -60.01 17.40
N SER A 98 0.26 -59.85 16.05
CA SER A 98 -0.10 -60.79 14.95
C SER A 98 -1.56 -60.78 14.45
N THR A 99 -1.93 -61.06 13.19
CA THR A 99 -1.34 -61.15 11.82
C THR A 99 -2.52 -61.32 10.83
N ASP A 100 -2.28 -61.05 9.54
CA ASP A 100 -2.92 -61.63 8.35
C ASP A 100 -4.25 -61.11 7.75
N LYS A 101 -4.17 -60.84 6.43
CA LYS A 101 -5.26 -60.66 5.44
C LYS A 101 -5.72 -62.03 4.90
N PRO A 102 -6.92 -62.19 4.30
CA PRO A 102 -7.08 -61.98 2.83
C PRO A 102 -8.49 -61.58 2.32
N GLY A 103 -8.57 -61.07 1.07
CA GLY A 103 -9.60 -61.50 0.09
C GLY A 103 -10.93 -60.73 -0.12
N LEU A 104 -10.92 -59.79 -1.07
CA LEU A 104 -11.81 -59.63 -2.26
C LEU A 104 -13.38 -59.63 -2.17
N VAL A 105 -13.94 -58.64 -2.88
CA VAL A 105 -15.21 -58.58 -3.68
C VAL A 105 -16.29 -57.58 -3.20
N PHE A 106 -16.65 -56.71 -4.16
CA PHE A 106 -17.63 -55.62 -4.13
C PHE A 106 -19.08 -56.12 -3.99
N TYR A 107 -19.87 -55.42 -3.17
CA TYR A 107 -21.28 -55.17 -3.42
C TYR A 107 -21.54 -53.67 -3.20
N GLU A 108 -21.96 -53.01 -4.27
CA GLU A 108 -22.37 -51.61 -4.30
C GLU A 108 -23.82 -51.54 -3.80
N SER A 109 -24.03 -51.00 -2.61
CA SER A 109 -25.37 -50.67 -2.10
C SER A 109 -25.32 -49.35 -1.31
N ASP A 110 -25.97 -48.34 -1.87
CA ASP A 110 -26.46 -47.09 -1.26
C ASP A 110 -25.78 -46.62 0.03
N SER A 111 -24.68 -45.88 -0.11
CA SER A 111 -24.05 -45.14 0.99
C SER A 111 -24.54 -43.69 1.12
N LYS A 112 -25.45 -43.22 0.25
CA LYS A 112 -25.95 -41.83 0.28
C LYS A 112 -27.00 -41.57 1.35
N GLU A 113 -27.84 -42.56 1.70
CA GLU A 113 -28.87 -42.38 2.74
C GLU A 113 -28.32 -42.54 4.17
N ALA A 114 -27.19 -43.21 4.35
CA ALA A 114 -26.58 -43.39 5.67
C ALA A 114 -25.74 -42.17 6.12
N ASP A 115 -25.09 -41.47 5.19
CA ASP A 115 -24.30 -40.28 5.50
C ASP A 115 -25.18 -39.04 5.83
N ASP A 116 -26.35 -38.91 5.18
CA ASP A 116 -27.30 -37.81 5.49
C ASP A 116 -27.96 -37.98 6.87
N LEU A 117 -28.12 -39.21 7.37
CA LEU A 117 -28.77 -39.47 8.65
C LEU A 117 -27.85 -39.24 9.87
N MET A 118 -26.52 -39.32 9.70
CA MET A 118 -25.56 -39.14 10.81
C MET A 118 -25.26 -37.66 11.12
N VAL A 119 -25.46 -36.76 10.15
CA VAL A 119 -25.25 -35.31 10.31
C VAL A 119 -26.45 -34.63 10.99
N ASP A 120 -27.61 -35.28 11.01
CA ASP A 120 -28.88 -34.66 11.40
C ASP A 120 -29.13 -34.58 12.93
N ASN A 121 -28.34 -35.27 13.76
CA ASN A 121 -28.58 -35.41 15.21
C ASN A 121 -27.87 -34.38 16.11
N PHE A 122 -27.08 -33.45 15.56
CA PHE A 122 -26.52 -32.35 16.35
C PHE A 122 -27.33 -31.06 16.13
N LEU A 123 -28.19 -30.71 17.10
CA LEU A 123 -28.88 -29.41 17.17
C LEU A 123 -27.91 -28.22 17.00
N LEU A 124 -26.66 -28.39 17.44
CA LEU A 124 -25.57 -27.43 17.26
C LEU A 124 -25.15 -27.25 15.79
N CYS A 125 -25.15 -28.32 14.99
CA CYS A 125 -24.89 -28.25 13.54
C CYS A 125 -26.02 -27.49 12.83
N ARG A 126 -27.29 -27.77 13.13
CA ARG A 126 -28.42 -27.04 12.53
C ARG A 126 -28.43 -25.53 12.85
N ILE A 127 -27.90 -25.12 14.01
CA ILE A 127 -27.76 -23.70 14.37
C ILE A 127 -26.61 -23.02 13.60
N LEU A 128 -25.54 -23.77 13.29
CA LEU A 128 -24.39 -23.30 12.51
C LEU A 128 -24.66 -23.26 10.99
N PHE A 129 -25.48 -24.17 10.47
CA PHE A 129 -25.92 -24.19 9.07
C PHE A 129 -27.17 -23.35 8.85
N GLY A 130 -27.05 -22.04 9.08
CA GLY A 130 -28.13 -21.09 8.85
C GLY A 130 -28.52 -21.00 7.37
N GLN A 131 -29.65 -21.60 7.00
CA GLN A 131 -30.28 -21.41 5.69
C GLN A 131 -30.74 -19.95 5.52
N ARG A 132 -30.81 -19.46 4.28
CA ARG A 132 -31.44 -18.18 3.97
C ARG A 132 -32.89 -18.41 3.52
N PRO A 133 -33.82 -17.48 3.82
CA PRO A 133 -35.21 -17.59 3.42
C PRO A 133 -35.40 -17.92 1.93
N TYR A 134 -34.62 -17.27 1.05
CA TYR A 134 -34.78 -17.42 -0.39
C TYR A 134 -34.60 -18.85 -0.91
N TRP A 135 -33.41 -19.43 -0.78
CA TRP A 135 -33.19 -20.81 -1.22
C TRP A 135 -33.89 -21.84 -0.33
N TRP A 136 -34.15 -21.55 0.95
CA TRP A 136 -34.86 -22.47 1.83
C TRP A 136 -36.30 -22.72 1.36
N VAL A 137 -37.00 -21.69 0.87
CA VAL A 137 -38.37 -21.83 0.34
C VAL A 137 -38.40 -22.74 -0.90
N HIS A 138 -37.35 -22.73 -1.72
CA HIS A 138 -37.26 -23.56 -2.92
C HIS A 138 -36.82 -25.01 -2.65
N GLU A 139 -36.05 -25.26 -1.60
CA GLU A 139 -35.50 -26.59 -1.28
C GLU A 139 -36.29 -27.34 -0.19
N THR A 140 -37.15 -26.65 0.56
CA THR A 140 -37.87 -27.28 1.67
C THR A 140 -39.01 -28.17 1.18
N ASN A 141 -39.08 -29.38 1.74
CA ASN A 141 -40.22 -30.28 1.53
C ASN A 141 -41.49 -29.81 2.25
N PHE A 142 -41.41 -28.75 3.06
CA PHE A 142 -42.52 -28.24 3.87
C PHE A 142 -43.70 -27.76 3.03
N TYR A 143 -43.44 -27.17 1.86
CA TYR A 143 -44.48 -26.67 0.95
C TYR A 143 -44.87 -27.68 -0.14
N GLN A 144 -44.58 -28.98 -0.01
CA GLN A 144 -44.96 -29.97 -1.03
C GLN A 144 -46.48 -30.05 -1.25
N ASN A 145 -47.28 -29.81 -0.20
CA ASN A 145 -48.74 -29.92 -0.24
C ASN A 145 -49.47 -28.56 -0.19
N THR A 146 -48.75 -27.45 -0.24
CA THR A 146 -49.30 -26.08 -0.14
C THR A 146 -48.49 -25.11 -1.00
N SER A 147 -49.10 -24.10 -1.62
CA SER A 147 -48.35 -23.11 -2.40
C SER A 147 -47.27 -22.41 -1.55
N ALA A 148 -46.01 -22.52 -1.98
CA ALA A 148 -44.90 -21.79 -1.38
C ALA A 148 -45.11 -20.27 -1.48
N PRO A 149 -44.66 -19.48 -0.49
CA PRO A 149 -44.78 -18.03 -0.54
C PRO A 149 -43.93 -17.44 -1.67
N GLU A 150 -44.50 -16.51 -2.43
CA GLU A 150 -43.80 -15.79 -3.48
C GLU A 150 -42.89 -14.72 -2.85
N ILE A 151 -41.58 -14.83 -3.08
CA ILE A 151 -40.55 -13.95 -2.53
C ILE A 151 -39.71 -13.37 -3.67
N GLN A 152 -39.40 -12.07 -3.58
CA GLN A 152 -38.62 -11.37 -4.60
C GLN A 152 -37.12 -11.44 -4.29
N GLN A 153 -36.29 -11.53 -5.34
CA GLN A 153 -34.85 -11.47 -5.23
C GLN A 153 -34.33 -10.06 -5.52
N PHE A 154 -33.30 -9.65 -4.76
CA PHE A 154 -32.54 -8.43 -5.00
C PHE A 154 -31.06 -8.77 -5.15
N PRO A 155 -30.22 -7.87 -5.71
CA PRO A 155 -28.77 -8.12 -5.84
C PRO A 155 -28.08 -8.55 -4.54
N VAL A 156 -28.56 -8.05 -3.39
CA VAL A 156 -27.99 -8.33 -2.05
C VAL A 156 -28.52 -9.66 -1.46
N THR A 157 -29.53 -10.29 -2.06
CA THR A 157 -30.07 -11.59 -1.62
C THR A 157 -29.06 -12.73 -1.85
N CYS A 158 -28.15 -12.56 -2.82
CA CYS A 158 -27.19 -13.54 -3.32
C CYS A 158 -25.82 -13.59 -2.59
N GLU A 159 -25.76 -13.14 -1.34
CA GLU A 159 -24.53 -13.19 -0.54
C GLU A 159 -24.08 -14.65 -0.25
N THR A 160 -22.78 -14.89 -0.37
CA THR A 160 -22.18 -16.25 -0.34
C THR A 160 -21.68 -16.68 1.06
N GLY A 161 -22.11 -15.99 2.12
CA GLY A 161 -21.81 -16.35 3.50
C GLY A 161 -22.97 -17.11 4.20
N PRO A 162 -22.69 -17.84 5.30
CA PRO A 162 -23.72 -18.51 6.09
C PRO A 162 -24.73 -17.52 6.69
N GLY A 163 -25.99 -17.93 6.81
CA GLY A 163 -27.10 -17.07 7.25
C GLY A 163 -27.19 -16.83 8.76
N SER A 164 -26.50 -17.61 9.60
CA SER A 164 -26.63 -17.56 11.06
C SER A 164 -25.28 -17.47 11.77
N PRO A 165 -25.08 -16.53 12.71
CA PRO A 165 -25.92 -15.34 12.94
C PRO A 165 -25.80 -14.35 11.78
N SER A 166 -26.72 -13.39 11.67
CA SER A 166 -26.61 -12.36 10.62
C SER A 166 -25.39 -11.46 10.87
N GLY A 167 -24.39 -11.55 9.98
CA GLY A 167 -23.16 -10.76 10.06
C GLY A 167 -23.39 -9.25 9.99
N HIS A 168 -24.37 -8.81 9.21
CA HIS A 168 -24.74 -7.39 9.09
C HIS A 168 -25.33 -6.84 10.39
N ALA A 169 -26.28 -7.56 11.00
CA ALA A 169 -26.87 -7.18 12.28
C ALA A 169 -25.86 -7.26 13.44
N MET A 170 -24.97 -8.26 13.40
CA MET A 170 -23.88 -8.39 14.38
C MET A 170 -22.88 -7.24 14.28
N GLY A 171 -22.44 -6.90 13.06
CA GLY A 171 -21.52 -5.80 12.82
C GLY A 171 -22.10 -4.45 13.22
N SER A 172 -23.35 -4.16 12.84
CA SER A 172 -24.03 -2.91 13.23
C SER A 172 -24.20 -2.81 14.74
N ALA A 173 -24.69 -3.87 15.39
CA ALA A 173 -24.88 -3.88 16.83
C ALA A 173 -23.55 -3.66 17.57
N GLY A 174 -22.48 -4.35 17.18
CA GLY A 174 -21.17 -4.18 17.81
C GLY A 174 -20.61 -2.76 17.67
N VAL A 175 -20.62 -2.20 16.44
CA VAL A 175 -20.05 -0.87 16.17
C VAL A 175 -20.86 0.24 16.82
N TYR A 176 -22.18 0.27 16.63
CA TYR A 176 -23.01 1.34 17.20
C TYR A 176 -23.06 1.27 18.73
N TYR A 177 -22.98 0.08 19.34
CA TYR A 177 -22.87 -0.06 20.79
C TYR A 177 -21.57 0.56 21.33
N VAL A 178 -20.43 0.33 20.66
CA VAL A 178 -19.15 0.97 21.01
C VAL A 178 -19.23 2.50 20.86
N ILE A 179 -19.86 3.00 19.80
CA ILE A 179 -20.03 4.46 19.59
C ILE A 179 -20.87 5.09 20.70
N VAL A 180 -22.03 4.51 21.01
CA VAL A 180 -22.93 5.00 22.07
C VAL A 180 -22.22 5.01 23.43
N THR A 181 -21.56 3.91 23.78
CA THR A 181 -20.83 3.80 25.06
C THR A 181 -19.64 4.75 25.14
N ALA A 182 -18.91 4.96 24.03
CA ALA A 182 -17.83 5.93 23.95
C ALA A 182 -18.32 7.37 24.16
N ILE A 183 -19.38 7.81 23.45
CA ILE A 183 -19.95 9.16 23.62
C ILE A 183 -20.44 9.37 25.06
N LEU A 184 -21.10 8.39 25.64
CA LEU A 184 -21.55 8.46 27.03
C LEU A 184 -20.37 8.53 28.02
N SER A 185 -19.28 7.81 27.76
CA SER A 185 -18.08 7.88 28.60
C SER A 185 -17.40 9.25 28.56
N VAL A 186 -17.35 9.90 27.39
CA VAL A 186 -16.73 11.22 27.21
C VAL A 186 -17.55 12.33 27.88
N THR A 187 -18.89 12.21 27.84
CA THR A 187 -19.81 13.20 28.41
C THR A 187 -20.01 13.05 29.93
N ARG A 188 -19.68 11.89 30.49
CA ARG A 188 -19.75 11.59 31.93
C ARG A 188 -18.53 12.14 32.68
N GLY A 189 -18.49 13.46 32.89
CA GLY A 189 -17.49 14.10 33.77
C GLY A 189 -17.54 13.59 35.23
N ARG A 190 -16.57 13.98 36.08
CA ARG A 190 -16.43 13.54 37.50
C ARG A 190 -17.60 13.88 38.45
N LYS A 191 -18.71 14.45 37.98
CA LYS A 191 -19.84 14.90 38.82
C LYS A 191 -21.08 14.00 38.63
N ARG A 192 -22.02 14.06 39.58
CA ARG A 192 -23.30 13.30 39.53
C ARG A 192 -24.04 13.56 38.20
N PRO A 193 -24.72 12.54 37.62
CA PRO A 193 -25.36 12.66 36.32
C PRO A 193 -26.45 13.74 36.34
N SER A 194 -26.25 14.78 35.52
CA SER A 194 -27.24 15.82 35.27
C SER A 194 -28.44 15.26 34.50
N TRP A 195 -29.61 15.90 34.62
CA TRP A 195 -30.80 15.56 33.81
C TRP A 195 -30.48 15.56 32.30
N LYS A 196 -29.62 16.48 31.85
CA LYS A 196 -29.12 16.54 30.47
C LYS A 196 -28.38 15.26 30.04
N HIS A 197 -27.60 14.64 30.94
CA HIS A 197 -26.90 13.38 30.64
C HIS A 197 -27.87 12.20 30.57
N ARG A 198 -28.89 12.16 31.44
CA ARG A 198 -29.93 11.12 31.38
C ARG A 198 -30.77 11.23 30.11
N PHE A 199 -31.09 12.45 29.69
CA PHE A 199 -31.74 12.71 28.41
C PHE A 199 -30.88 12.23 27.23
N LEU A 200 -29.60 12.64 27.17
CA LEU A 200 -28.66 12.20 26.13
C LEU A 200 -28.52 10.66 26.07
N GLN A 201 -28.41 10.00 27.23
CA GLN A 201 -28.38 8.54 27.33
C GLN A 201 -29.63 7.91 26.72
N THR A 202 -30.81 8.46 27.01
CA THR A 202 -32.07 7.95 26.46
C THR A 202 -32.10 8.11 24.94
N VAL A 203 -31.72 9.28 24.42
CA VAL A 203 -31.66 9.56 22.98
C VAL A 203 -30.70 8.64 22.25
N LEU A 204 -29.49 8.44 22.77
CA LEU A 204 -28.47 7.59 22.12
C LEU A 204 -28.88 6.11 22.08
N TRP A 205 -29.48 5.59 23.16
CA TRP A 205 -29.98 4.21 23.17
C TRP A 205 -31.23 4.04 22.30
N ALA A 206 -32.13 5.04 22.24
CA ALA A 206 -33.26 5.03 21.33
C ALA A 206 -32.80 5.02 19.85
N ALA A 207 -31.80 5.84 19.51
CA ALA A 207 -31.20 5.85 18.18
C ALA A 207 -30.54 4.51 17.84
N PHE A 208 -29.81 3.90 18.79
CA PHE A 208 -29.24 2.57 18.63
C PHE A 208 -30.30 1.52 18.26
N TRP A 209 -31.38 1.44 19.05
CA TRP A 209 -32.45 0.46 18.79
C TRP A 209 -33.19 0.74 17.48
N THR A 210 -33.41 2.00 17.14
CA THR A 210 -34.01 2.39 15.85
C THR A 210 -33.16 1.89 14.68
N ILE A 211 -31.84 2.12 14.72
CA ILE A 211 -30.92 1.63 13.69
C ILE A 211 -30.94 0.10 13.64
N GLN A 212 -30.92 -0.61 14.78
CA GLN A 212 -30.94 -2.08 14.78
C GLN A 212 -32.26 -2.62 14.20
N VAL A 213 -33.40 -2.02 14.54
CA VAL A 213 -34.69 -2.40 13.96
C VAL A 213 -34.69 -2.20 12.45
N CYS A 214 -34.22 -1.05 11.96
CA CYS A 214 -34.11 -0.79 10.52
C CYS A 214 -33.20 -1.80 9.80
N VAL A 215 -32.03 -2.12 10.36
CA VAL A 215 -31.11 -3.11 9.78
C VAL A 215 -31.74 -4.51 9.78
N CYS A 216 -32.37 -4.92 10.88
CA CYS A 216 -33.02 -6.22 11.00
C CYS A 216 -34.20 -6.35 10.01
N LEU A 217 -35.07 -5.34 9.95
CA LEU A 217 -36.21 -5.31 9.03
C LEU A 217 -35.73 -5.31 7.58
N SER A 218 -34.71 -4.52 7.24
CA SER A 218 -34.12 -4.52 5.89
C SER A 218 -33.63 -5.90 5.49
N ARG A 219 -32.95 -6.63 6.39
CA ARG A 219 -32.39 -7.96 6.08
C ARG A 219 -33.46 -9.06 6.00
N VAL A 220 -34.54 -8.94 6.76
CA VAL A 220 -35.71 -9.82 6.65
C VAL A 220 -36.48 -9.50 5.36
N PHE A 221 -36.68 -8.23 5.04
CA PHE A 221 -37.37 -7.76 3.83
C PHE A 221 -36.68 -8.22 2.55
N LEU A 222 -35.35 -8.17 2.50
CA LEU A 222 -34.55 -8.65 1.35
C LEU A 222 -34.49 -10.18 1.23
N ALA A 223 -35.24 -10.93 2.07
CA ALA A 223 -35.20 -12.39 2.17
C ALA A 223 -33.79 -12.97 2.41
N ALA A 224 -32.87 -12.16 2.95
CA ALA A 224 -31.48 -12.54 3.17
C ALA A 224 -31.29 -13.30 4.49
N HIS A 225 -32.14 -13.06 5.50
CA HIS A 225 -32.06 -13.68 6.81
C HIS A 225 -33.45 -13.92 7.43
N PHE A 226 -33.55 -14.96 8.25
CA PHE A 226 -34.73 -15.15 9.10
C PHE A 226 -34.72 -14.20 10.32
N PRO A 227 -35.88 -13.86 10.91
CA PRO A 227 -35.96 -13.00 12.09
C PRO A 227 -35.06 -13.46 13.26
N HIS A 228 -35.01 -14.76 13.53
CA HIS A 228 -34.17 -15.29 14.60
C HIS A 228 -32.66 -15.08 14.34
N GLN A 229 -32.23 -15.08 13.08
CA GLN A 229 -30.81 -14.91 12.70
C GLN A 229 -30.34 -13.46 12.88
N VAL A 230 -31.21 -12.49 12.57
CA VAL A 230 -30.90 -11.07 12.80
C VAL A 230 -30.92 -10.74 14.29
N ILE A 231 -31.86 -11.29 15.05
CA ILE A 231 -31.92 -11.15 16.52
C ILE A 231 -30.65 -11.76 17.16
N ALA A 232 -30.29 -12.99 16.78
CA ALA A 232 -29.05 -13.62 17.25
C ALA A 232 -27.82 -12.76 16.91
N GLY A 233 -27.77 -12.20 15.70
CA GLY A 233 -26.73 -11.25 15.28
C GLY A 233 -26.61 -10.05 16.21
N VAL A 234 -27.73 -9.37 16.52
CA VAL A 234 -27.73 -8.21 17.43
C VAL A 234 -27.18 -8.58 18.81
N PHE A 235 -27.66 -9.67 19.41
CA PHE A 235 -27.17 -10.12 20.72
C PHE A 235 -25.69 -10.49 20.70
N SER A 236 -25.23 -11.22 19.66
CA SER A 236 -23.82 -11.56 19.50
C SER A 236 -22.95 -10.31 19.35
N GLY A 237 -23.40 -9.30 18.59
CA GLY A 237 -22.69 -8.04 18.42
C GLY A 237 -22.54 -7.25 19.73
N ILE A 238 -23.62 -7.15 20.51
CA ILE A 238 -23.60 -6.52 21.84
C ILE A 238 -22.66 -7.29 22.79
N LEU A 239 -22.75 -8.62 22.81
CA LEU A 239 -21.92 -9.47 23.66
C LEU A 239 -20.43 -9.31 23.36
N VAL A 240 -20.06 -9.27 22.07
CA VAL A 240 -18.68 -9.03 21.65
C VAL A 240 -18.23 -7.64 22.10
N ALA A 241 -19.01 -6.60 21.84
CA ALA A 241 -18.66 -5.24 22.25
C ALA A 241 -18.46 -5.09 23.77
N GLU A 242 -19.35 -5.67 24.57
CA GLU A 242 -19.27 -5.62 26.03
C GLU A 242 -18.10 -6.45 26.56
N SER A 243 -17.79 -7.58 25.94
CA SER A 243 -16.62 -8.41 26.33
C SER A 243 -15.31 -7.64 26.14
N PHE A 244 -15.16 -6.93 25.02
CA PHE A 244 -13.95 -6.18 24.69
C PHE A 244 -13.71 -4.95 25.59
N LYS A 245 -14.76 -4.45 26.24
CA LYS A 245 -14.64 -3.39 27.26
C LYS A 245 -13.80 -3.80 28.48
N TYR A 246 -13.81 -5.09 28.84
CA TYR A 246 -13.05 -5.60 29.98
C TYR A 246 -11.59 -5.97 29.64
N ILE A 247 -11.23 -5.97 28.35
CA ILE A 247 -9.89 -6.33 27.89
C ILE A 247 -9.02 -5.08 27.81
N THR A 248 -8.38 -4.74 28.94
CA THR A 248 -7.48 -3.57 29.02
C THR A 248 -6.20 -3.70 28.18
N SER A 249 -5.84 -4.91 27.78
CA SER A 249 -4.64 -5.20 26.96
C SER A 249 -4.69 -4.59 25.54
N ILE A 250 -5.87 -4.16 25.08
CA ILE A 250 -6.09 -3.60 23.73
C ILE A 250 -5.64 -2.14 23.63
N TYR A 251 -5.48 -1.44 24.75
CA TYR A 251 -5.14 -0.02 24.77
C TYR A 251 -3.64 0.28 24.84
N ASP A 252 -2.79 -0.74 25.07
CA ASP A 252 -1.32 -0.61 24.98
C ASP A 252 -0.65 -1.83 24.28
N PRO A 253 -0.95 -2.09 23.00
CA PRO A 253 -0.42 -3.27 22.32
C PRO A 253 0.80 -2.90 21.47
N SER A 254 1.92 -3.58 21.73
CA SER A 254 3.08 -3.50 20.84
C SER A 254 2.74 -4.08 19.46
N LEU A 255 3.42 -3.61 18.41
CA LEU A 255 3.28 -4.13 17.05
C LEU A 255 3.41 -5.66 16.99
N ARG A 256 4.28 -6.24 17.81
CA ARG A 256 4.46 -7.70 17.92
C ARG A 256 3.17 -8.41 18.34
N LYS A 257 2.38 -7.82 19.25
CA LYS A 257 1.08 -8.38 19.66
C LYS A 257 0.06 -8.32 18.53
N TYR A 258 -0.03 -7.21 17.79
CA TYR A 258 -0.92 -7.12 16.63
C TYR A 258 -0.57 -8.13 15.54
N ILE A 259 0.72 -8.29 15.23
CA ILE A 259 1.20 -9.29 14.26
C ILE A 259 0.89 -10.70 14.78
N ALA A 260 1.20 -11.00 16.04
CA ALA A 260 0.93 -12.31 16.63
C ALA A 260 -0.57 -12.64 16.65
N THR A 261 -1.43 -11.69 17.02
CA THR A 261 -2.88 -11.86 17.00
C THR A 261 -3.41 -12.05 15.58
N THR A 262 -2.90 -11.29 14.60
CA THR A 262 -3.30 -11.44 13.19
C THR A 262 -2.91 -12.82 12.66
N LEU A 263 -1.67 -13.26 12.92
CA LEU A 263 -1.21 -14.60 12.54
C LEU A 263 -1.97 -15.70 13.27
N PHE A 264 -2.27 -15.52 14.55
CA PHE A 264 -3.05 -16.48 15.33
C PHE A 264 -4.48 -16.62 14.78
N LEU A 265 -5.18 -15.51 14.53
CA LEU A 265 -6.53 -15.52 13.98
C LEU A 265 -6.57 -16.15 12.58
N PHE A 266 -5.57 -15.86 11.73
CA PHE A 266 -5.46 -16.47 10.41
C PHE A 266 -5.22 -17.97 10.50
N SER A 267 -4.20 -18.40 11.26
CA SER A 267 -3.85 -19.81 11.43
C SER A 267 -4.97 -20.61 12.10
N PHE A 268 -5.66 -20.02 13.08
CA PHE A 268 -6.80 -20.65 13.74
C PHE A 268 -7.98 -20.81 12.77
N ALA A 269 -8.36 -19.76 12.04
CA ALA A 269 -9.46 -19.82 11.09
C ALA A 269 -9.16 -20.80 9.93
N LEU A 270 -7.93 -20.77 9.40
CA LEU A 270 -7.50 -21.70 8.35
C LEU A 270 -7.43 -23.14 8.86
N GLY A 271 -6.85 -23.35 10.04
CA GLY A 271 -6.77 -24.68 10.67
C GLY A 271 -8.15 -25.24 10.97
N PHE A 272 -9.08 -24.41 11.45
CA PHE A 272 -10.46 -24.80 11.70
C PHE A 272 -11.21 -25.13 10.40
N TYR A 273 -11.01 -24.35 9.34
CA TYR A 273 -11.55 -24.66 8.01
C TYR A 273 -11.02 -26.01 7.48
N LEU A 274 -9.71 -26.24 7.54
CA LEU A 274 -9.12 -27.50 7.11
C LEU A 274 -9.60 -28.70 7.94
N LEU A 275 -9.76 -28.52 9.25
CA LEU A 275 -10.32 -29.53 10.15
C LEU A 275 -11.76 -29.89 9.74
N LEU A 276 -12.62 -28.88 9.54
CA LEU A 276 -14.00 -29.12 9.11
C LEU A 276 -14.06 -29.80 7.74
N LYS A 277 -13.19 -29.41 6.82
CA LYS A 277 -13.07 -30.06 5.51
C LYS A 277 -12.67 -31.53 5.62
N VAL A 278 -11.76 -31.89 6.52
CA VAL A 278 -11.37 -33.29 6.79
C VAL A 278 -12.51 -34.07 7.44
N LEU A 279 -13.33 -33.42 8.27
CA LEU A 279 -14.53 -33.99 8.88
C LEU A 279 -15.73 -34.07 7.91
N GLY A 280 -15.54 -33.79 6.61
CA GLY A 280 -16.60 -33.84 5.61
C GLY A 280 -17.58 -32.65 5.62
N VAL A 281 -17.28 -31.61 6.41
CA VAL A 281 -18.10 -30.39 6.48
C VAL A 281 -17.56 -29.34 5.52
N ASP A 282 -18.27 -29.09 4.42
CA ASP A 282 -17.94 -27.98 3.52
C ASP A 282 -18.48 -26.65 4.07
N LEU A 283 -17.60 -25.65 4.20
CA LEU A 283 -17.94 -24.27 4.62
C LEU A 283 -18.35 -23.39 3.44
N LEU A 284 -18.06 -23.81 2.20
CA LEU A 284 -18.44 -23.09 0.97
C LEU A 284 -19.77 -23.58 0.39
N TRP A 285 -20.51 -24.44 1.10
CA TRP A 285 -21.82 -24.96 0.69
C TRP A 285 -22.83 -23.87 0.27
N THR A 286 -22.75 -22.69 0.90
CA THR A 286 -23.61 -21.53 0.55
C THR A 286 -23.27 -20.91 -0.80
N LEU A 287 -22.02 -21.04 -1.28
CA LEU A 287 -21.62 -20.59 -2.61
C LEU A 287 -22.28 -21.42 -3.70
N GLU A 288 -22.41 -22.73 -3.49
CA GLU A 288 -23.10 -23.63 -4.43
C GLU A 288 -24.60 -23.30 -4.50
N LYS A 289 -25.23 -23.06 -3.33
CA LYS A 289 -26.63 -22.62 -3.28
C LYS A 289 -26.86 -21.26 -3.93
N ALA A 290 -25.95 -20.30 -3.71
CA ALA A 290 -26.03 -19.01 -4.38
C ALA A 290 -25.94 -19.16 -5.90
N LYS A 291 -25.04 -20.01 -6.42
CA LYS A 291 -24.95 -20.28 -7.87
C LYS A 291 -26.20 -20.99 -8.43
N ALA A 292 -26.86 -21.81 -7.63
CA ALA A 292 -28.03 -22.58 -8.06
C ALA A 292 -29.32 -21.74 -8.09
N TRP A 293 -29.49 -20.83 -7.13
CA TRP A 293 -30.77 -20.13 -6.90
C TRP A 293 -30.74 -18.62 -7.16
N CYS A 294 -29.59 -18.04 -7.52
CA CYS A 294 -29.53 -16.65 -7.95
C CYS A 294 -30.00 -16.51 -9.40
N GLU A 295 -30.95 -15.60 -9.61
CA GLU A 295 -31.54 -15.27 -10.91
C GLU A 295 -30.49 -14.72 -11.87
N HIS A 296 -29.57 -13.93 -11.33
CA HIS A 296 -28.49 -13.30 -12.07
C HIS A 296 -27.12 -13.77 -11.54
N PRO A 297 -26.30 -14.46 -12.36
CA PRO A 297 -24.99 -14.95 -11.92
C PRO A 297 -24.03 -13.82 -11.54
N GLU A 298 -24.23 -12.61 -12.06
CA GLU A 298 -23.49 -11.40 -11.70
C GLU A 298 -23.72 -10.91 -10.26
N TRP A 299 -24.81 -11.34 -9.59
CA TRP A 299 -25.09 -11.00 -8.19
C TRP A 299 -24.32 -11.87 -7.20
N VAL A 300 -23.68 -12.95 -7.67
CA VAL A 300 -22.82 -13.81 -6.84
C VAL A 300 -21.43 -13.20 -6.76
N HIS A 301 -21.16 -12.48 -5.67
CA HIS A 301 -19.89 -11.77 -5.50
C HIS A 301 -18.88 -12.51 -4.60
N LEU A 302 -17.64 -12.64 -5.08
CA LEU A 302 -16.50 -13.22 -4.36
C LEU A 302 -16.12 -12.49 -3.07
N ASP A 303 -16.46 -11.20 -2.96
CA ASP A 303 -16.21 -10.34 -1.79
C ASP A 303 -17.10 -10.68 -0.57
N THR A 304 -18.23 -11.35 -0.81
CA THR A 304 -19.15 -11.81 0.23
C THR A 304 -18.74 -13.17 0.82
N THR A 305 -17.67 -13.79 0.31
CA THR A 305 -17.20 -15.08 0.81
C THR A 305 -16.63 -14.95 2.23
N PRO A 306 -16.75 -16.01 3.07
CA PRO A 306 -16.18 -16.00 4.42
C PRO A 306 -14.66 -15.73 4.43
N PHE A 307 -13.93 -16.22 3.42
CA PHE A 307 -12.49 -16.04 3.30
C PHE A 307 -12.11 -14.61 2.91
N ALA A 308 -12.85 -13.96 2.00
CA ALA A 308 -12.69 -12.54 1.70
C ALA A 308 -12.92 -11.67 2.95
N GLY A 309 -13.99 -11.97 3.71
CA GLY A 309 -14.31 -11.30 4.96
C GLY A 309 -13.21 -11.44 6.01
N LEU A 310 -12.64 -12.64 6.17
CA LEU A 310 -11.51 -12.91 7.07
C LEU A 310 -10.30 -12.05 6.70
N LEU A 311 -9.88 -12.04 5.43
CA LEU A 311 -8.73 -11.27 4.98
C LEU A 311 -8.91 -9.76 5.13
N ARG A 312 -10.14 -9.24 4.92
CA ARG A 312 -10.45 -7.84 5.21
C ARG A 312 -10.24 -7.52 6.69
N ASN A 313 -10.78 -8.35 7.58
CA ASN A 313 -10.66 -8.15 9.03
C ASN A 313 -9.20 -8.23 9.51
N LEU A 314 -8.43 -9.19 8.99
CA LEU A 314 -6.99 -9.32 9.27
C LEU A 314 -6.20 -8.12 8.75
N GLY A 315 -6.51 -7.66 7.54
CA GLY A 315 -5.93 -6.45 6.97
C GLY A 315 -6.19 -5.24 7.87
N THR A 316 -7.43 -5.03 8.29
CA THR A 316 -7.82 -3.93 9.19
C THR A 316 -7.07 -3.98 10.52
N LEU A 317 -6.96 -5.15 11.16
CA LEU A 317 -6.20 -5.30 12.41
C LEU A 317 -4.70 -5.04 12.23
N PHE A 318 -4.12 -5.56 11.15
CA PHE A 318 -2.71 -5.35 10.81
C PHE A 318 -2.42 -3.87 10.52
N GLY A 319 -3.25 -3.23 9.71
CA GLY A 319 -3.18 -1.82 9.38
C GLY A 319 -3.31 -0.92 10.60
N LEU A 320 -4.24 -1.22 11.51
CA LEU A 320 -4.39 -0.51 12.77
C LEU A 320 -3.15 -0.69 13.67
N GLY A 321 -2.61 -1.91 13.74
CA GLY A 321 -1.39 -2.19 14.48
C GLY A 321 -0.17 -1.39 13.97
N LEU A 322 -0.01 -1.32 12.65
CA LEU A 322 1.01 -0.47 12.01
C LEU A 322 0.78 1.01 12.30
N ALA A 323 -0.48 1.46 12.22
CA ALA A 323 -0.84 2.85 12.47
C ALA A 323 -0.44 3.28 13.88
N LEU A 324 -0.95 2.58 14.90
CA LEU A 324 -0.76 2.94 16.31
C LEU A 324 0.70 2.84 16.78
N ASN A 325 1.51 1.97 16.15
CA ASN A 325 2.92 1.80 16.46
C ASN A 325 3.86 2.62 15.56
N SER A 326 3.32 3.43 14.65
CA SER A 326 4.13 4.29 13.77
C SER A 326 4.63 5.54 14.49
N SER A 327 5.78 6.05 14.06
CA SER A 327 6.27 7.37 14.46
C SER A 327 5.29 8.47 14.06
N MET A 328 4.63 8.33 12.91
CA MET A 328 3.61 9.26 12.39
C MET A 328 2.44 9.45 13.35
N TYR A 329 1.88 8.35 13.88
CA TYR A 329 0.81 8.42 14.88
C TYR A 329 1.28 9.07 16.19
N THR A 330 2.48 8.70 16.64
CA THR A 330 3.08 9.24 17.86
C THR A 330 3.32 10.75 17.77
N GLU A 331 3.81 11.24 16.63
CA GLU A 331 4.04 12.67 16.39
C GLU A 331 2.73 13.45 16.28
N SER A 332 1.73 12.90 15.58
CA SER A 332 0.39 13.49 15.47
C SER A 332 -0.28 13.61 16.85
N CYS A 333 -0.12 12.62 17.73
CA CYS A 333 -0.70 12.62 19.08
C CYS A 333 0.03 13.54 20.07
N LYS A 334 1.34 13.77 19.88
CA LYS A 334 2.14 14.68 20.75
C LYS A 334 1.86 16.16 20.48
N SER A 335 1.33 16.48 19.30
CA SER A 335 1.03 17.86 18.92
C SER A 335 -0.13 18.43 19.74
N LYS A 336 0.10 19.56 20.43
CA LYS A 336 -0.97 20.34 21.10
C LYS A 336 -2.04 20.82 20.10
N GLN A 337 -1.75 20.78 18.81
CA GLN A 337 -2.65 21.11 17.70
C GLN A 337 -3.76 20.06 17.51
N GLY A 338 -3.54 18.79 17.87
CA GLY A 338 -4.50 17.69 17.70
C GLY A 338 -5.79 17.80 18.55
N GLN A 339 -5.83 18.77 19.47
CA GLN A 339 -7.02 19.13 20.24
C GLN A 339 -7.82 20.28 19.62
N ARG A 340 -7.30 20.98 18.61
CA ARG A 340 -8.03 22.06 17.92
C ARG A 340 -9.13 21.48 17.05
N LEU A 341 -10.32 22.07 17.13
CA LEU A 341 -11.50 21.62 16.40
C LEU A 341 -11.26 21.59 14.89
N ASN A 342 -10.62 22.63 14.34
CA ASN A 342 -10.34 22.76 12.90
C ASN A 342 -9.40 21.66 12.38
N PHE A 343 -8.42 21.24 13.18
CA PHE A 343 -7.54 20.12 12.83
C PHE A 343 -8.33 18.82 12.72
N ARG A 344 -9.19 18.54 13.70
CA ARG A 344 -10.02 17.32 13.72
C ARG A 344 -11.01 17.30 12.57
N LEU A 345 -11.70 18.41 12.32
CA LEU A 345 -12.64 18.53 11.20
C LEU A 345 -11.94 18.41 9.84
N GLY A 346 -10.76 19.03 9.68
CA GLY A 346 -9.95 18.88 8.47
C GLY A 346 -9.45 17.45 8.25
N SER A 347 -8.94 16.78 9.30
CA SER A 347 -8.56 15.37 9.23
C SER A 347 -9.74 14.45 8.94
N ILE A 348 -10.93 14.74 9.49
CA ILE A 348 -12.16 14.01 9.17
C ILE A 348 -12.53 14.20 7.71
N GLY A 349 -12.57 15.45 7.20
CA GLY A 349 -12.90 15.74 5.81
C GLY A 349 -11.96 15.08 4.81
N ILE A 350 -10.64 15.19 5.04
CA ILE A 350 -9.63 14.54 4.19
C ILE A 350 -9.71 13.01 4.29
N SER A 351 -9.98 12.47 5.47
CA SER A 351 -10.20 11.03 5.64
C SER A 351 -11.41 10.55 4.84
N LEU A 352 -12.53 11.27 4.89
CA LEU A 352 -13.73 10.92 4.13
C LEU A 352 -13.48 10.96 2.61
N LEU A 353 -12.78 11.98 2.12
CA LEU A 353 -12.42 12.10 0.70
C LEU A 353 -11.52 10.93 0.25
N ILE A 354 -10.48 10.63 1.02
CA ILE A 354 -9.55 9.53 0.70
C ILE A 354 -10.26 8.17 0.77
N LEU A 355 -11.14 7.97 1.75
CA LEU A 355 -11.95 6.75 1.84
C LEU A 355 -12.88 6.58 0.64
N HIS A 356 -13.45 7.66 0.11
CA HIS A 356 -14.25 7.62 -1.12
C HIS A 356 -13.42 7.19 -2.35
N VAL A 357 -12.18 7.66 -2.45
CA VAL A 357 -11.23 7.22 -3.50
C VAL A 357 -10.85 5.75 -3.31
N PHE A 358 -10.59 5.29 -2.08
CA PHE A 358 -10.33 3.88 -1.79
C PHE A 358 -11.51 3.00 -2.16
N ASP A 359 -12.74 3.44 -1.91
CA ASP A 359 -13.95 2.69 -2.24
C ASP A 359 -14.14 2.52 -3.75
N SER A 360 -13.82 3.57 -4.52
CA SER A 360 -13.86 3.57 -5.99
C SER A 360 -12.93 2.53 -6.63
N PHE A 361 -11.89 2.08 -5.93
CA PHE A 361 -10.98 1.04 -6.42
C PHE A 361 -11.57 -0.37 -6.21
N LYS A 362 -11.97 -1.01 -7.31
CA LYS A 362 -12.44 -2.42 -7.32
C LYS A 362 -11.28 -3.38 -7.67
N PRO A 363 -10.91 -4.32 -6.77
CA PRO A 363 -9.86 -5.30 -7.05
C PRO A 363 -10.21 -6.18 -8.26
N PRO A 364 -9.21 -6.66 -9.03
CA PRO A 364 -9.44 -7.55 -10.15
C PRO A 364 -10.01 -8.89 -9.67
N THR A 365 -11.24 -9.22 -10.09
CA THR A 365 -11.98 -10.42 -9.66
C THR A 365 -11.63 -11.69 -10.44
N LYS A 366 -10.88 -11.57 -11.55
CA LYS A 366 -10.54 -12.70 -12.44
C LYS A 366 -9.45 -13.63 -11.91
N VAL A 367 -8.67 -13.19 -10.93
CA VAL A 367 -7.58 -13.96 -10.34
C VAL A 367 -7.77 -13.97 -8.82
N GLU A 368 -8.26 -15.07 -8.27
CA GLU A 368 -8.66 -15.19 -6.87
C GLU A 368 -7.55 -14.79 -5.89
N LEU A 369 -6.32 -15.25 -6.13
CA LEU A 369 -5.17 -14.91 -5.28
C LEU A 369 -4.89 -13.39 -5.26
N LEU A 370 -4.98 -12.73 -6.41
CA LEU A 370 -4.79 -11.28 -6.51
C LEU A 370 -5.94 -10.54 -5.84
N PHE A 371 -7.19 -11.00 -6.04
CA PHE A 371 -8.36 -10.44 -5.39
C PHE A 371 -8.22 -10.45 -3.85
N TYR A 372 -7.82 -11.59 -3.29
CA TYR A 372 -7.61 -11.74 -1.84
C TYR A 372 -6.45 -10.90 -1.31
N LEU A 373 -5.31 -10.89 -2.02
CA LEU A 373 -4.15 -10.07 -1.64
C LEU A 373 -4.48 -8.56 -1.68
N PHE A 374 -5.11 -8.09 -2.76
CA PHE A 374 -5.50 -6.69 -2.88
C PHE A 374 -6.59 -6.31 -1.87
N SER A 375 -7.51 -7.22 -1.54
CA SER A 375 -8.52 -6.99 -0.50
C SER A 375 -7.88 -6.84 0.88
N PHE A 376 -6.88 -7.67 1.22
CA PHE A 376 -6.09 -7.51 2.44
C PHE A 376 -5.35 -6.16 2.46
N CYS A 377 -4.62 -5.83 1.39
CA CYS A 377 -3.86 -4.59 1.28
C CYS A 377 -4.75 -3.34 1.36
N LYS A 378 -5.89 -3.33 0.65
CA LYS A 378 -6.90 -2.27 0.71
C LYS A 378 -7.41 -2.08 2.15
N SER A 379 -7.71 -3.18 2.83
CA SER A 379 -8.26 -3.16 4.20
C SER A 379 -7.23 -2.76 5.25
N ALA A 380 -5.93 -3.02 5.01
CA ALA A 380 -4.83 -2.57 5.86
C ALA A 380 -4.48 -1.10 5.65
N ALA A 381 -4.58 -0.62 4.40
CA ALA A 381 -4.30 0.77 4.06
C ALA A 381 -5.29 1.74 4.73
N VAL A 382 -6.56 1.36 4.89
CA VAL A 382 -7.61 2.22 5.45
C VAL A 382 -7.30 2.69 6.88
N PRO A 383 -7.07 1.82 7.89
CA PRO A 383 -6.72 2.28 9.24
C PRO A 383 -5.37 3.00 9.29
N LEU A 384 -4.39 2.57 8.48
CA LEU A 384 -3.08 3.21 8.41
C LEU A 384 -3.19 4.65 7.90
N ALA A 385 -4.00 4.88 6.88
CA ALA A 385 -4.25 6.20 6.31
C ALA A 385 -4.97 7.10 7.32
N VAL A 386 -6.11 6.63 7.84
CA VAL A 386 -7.00 7.44 8.71
C VAL A 386 -6.38 7.72 10.07
N ALA A 387 -5.73 6.74 10.69
CA ALA A 387 -5.21 6.90 12.04
C ALA A 387 -3.80 7.52 12.08
N ALA A 388 -2.94 7.27 11.08
CA ALA A 388 -1.54 7.74 11.12
C ALA A 388 -1.19 8.74 10.01
N LEU A 389 -1.37 8.37 8.74
CA LEU A 389 -0.87 9.16 7.60
C LEU A 389 -1.56 10.52 7.47
N ILE A 390 -2.89 10.55 7.48
CA ILE A 390 -3.68 11.76 7.27
C ILE A 390 -3.49 12.75 8.43
N PRO A 391 -3.61 12.34 9.72
CA PRO A 391 -3.30 13.23 10.83
C PRO A 391 -1.87 13.75 10.79
N TYR A 392 -0.90 12.95 10.32
CA TYR A 392 0.49 13.36 10.17
C TYR A 392 0.66 14.41 9.07
N CYS A 393 0.12 14.15 7.88
CA CYS A 393 0.17 15.11 6.76
C CYS A 393 -0.57 16.41 7.10
N VAL A 394 -1.73 16.33 7.74
CA VAL A 394 -2.46 17.52 8.22
C VAL A 394 -1.67 18.24 9.31
N THR A 395 -0.94 17.52 10.17
CA THR A 395 -0.05 18.14 11.16
C THR A 395 1.13 18.83 10.48
N LEU A 396 1.68 18.25 9.41
CA LEU A 396 2.76 18.83 8.62
C LEU A 396 2.31 20.11 7.89
N LEU A 397 1.11 20.09 7.30
CA LEU A 397 0.52 21.22 6.57
C LEU A 397 0.06 22.35 7.51
N LEU A 398 -0.52 22.00 8.68
CA LEU A 398 -1.02 22.97 9.65
C LEU A 398 0.02 23.36 10.71
N ARG A 399 1.25 22.84 10.64
CA ARG A 399 2.36 23.27 11.50
C ARG A 399 2.79 24.67 11.07
N PRO A 400 2.69 25.69 11.93
CA PRO A 400 3.75 26.68 11.93
C PRO A 400 5.02 25.91 12.31
N GLN A 401 6.00 25.85 11.41
CA GLN A 401 7.32 25.21 11.60
C GLN A 401 7.71 25.11 13.10
N ASP A 402 7.48 23.96 13.74
CA ASP A 402 7.79 23.78 15.15
C ASP A 402 9.31 23.87 15.32
N LYS A 403 9.78 24.87 16.07
CA LYS A 403 11.21 25.13 16.35
C LYS A 403 12.02 23.89 16.75
N LYS A 404 11.41 22.82 17.29
CA LYS A 404 12.10 21.61 17.75
C LYS A 404 12.39 20.58 16.65
N THR A 405 11.46 20.36 15.71
CA THR A 405 11.70 19.47 14.55
C THR A 405 12.52 20.23 13.49
N LEU A 406 12.25 21.53 13.32
CA LEU A 406 13.10 22.45 12.58
C LEU A 406 14.53 22.43 13.14
N CYS A 407 14.74 22.59 14.46
CA CYS A 407 16.07 22.45 15.07
C CYS A 407 16.74 21.09 14.81
N THR A 408 16.00 19.98 14.71
CA THR A 408 16.63 18.66 14.52
C THR A 408 17.07 18.48 13.08
N MET A 409 16.23 18.87 12.12
CA MET A 409 16.58 18.86 10.70
C MET A 409 17.65 19.91 10.39
N ASP A 410 17.56 21.10 10.96
CA ASP A 410 18.57 22.14 10.83
C ASP A 410 19.90 21.74 11.49
N LEU A 411 19.85 21.00 12.61
CA LEU A 411 21.07 20.44 13.19
C LEU A 411 21.69 19.41 12.24
N MET A 412 20.89 18.53 11.65
CA MET A 412 21.38 17.56 10.66
C MET A 412 21.94 18.26 9.41
N HIS A 413 21.28 19.30 8.92
CA HIS A 413 21.75 20.11 7.80
C HIS A 413 23.03 20.86 8.18
N SER A 414 23.10 21.48 9.35
CA SER A 414 24.30 22.15 9.86
C SER A 414 25.47 21.17 10.00
N THR A 415 25.26 19.96 10.52
CA THR A 415 26.30 18.92 10.54
C THR A 415 26.71 18.53 9.12
N GLY A 416 25.78 18.50 8.18
CA GLY A 416 26.07 18.26 6.76
C GLY A 416 26.87 19.39 6.10
N ILE A 417 26.57 20.66 6.41
CA ILE A 417 27.36 21.82 5.98
C ILE A 417 28.76 21.75 6.58
N GLN A 418 28.88 21.43 7.88
CA GLN A 418 30.19 21.25 8.52
C GLN A 418 31.00 20.12 7.87
N ALA A 419 30.36 19.00 7.54
CA ALA A 419 31.01 17.92 6.80
C ALA A 419 31.49 18.38 5.41
N THR A 420 30.69 19.19 4.72
CA THR A 420 31.04 19.77 3.41
C THR A 420 32.23 20.72 3.54
N SER A 421 32.18 21.67 4.50
CA SER A 421 33.27 22.62 4.79
C SER A 421 34.55 21.87 5.15
N TYR A 422 34.46 20.86 6.02
CA TYR A 422 35.60 20.04 6.42
C TYR A 422 36.23 19.31 5.22
N LEU A 423 35.41 18.70 4.36
CA LEU A 423 35.91 18.01 3.18
C LEU A 423 36.57 18.98 2.20
N GLN A 424 35.98 20.15 1.98
CA GLN A 424 36.57 21.18 1.13
C GLN A 424 37.89 21.67 1.72
N GLU A 425 37.92 22.10 2.98
CA GLU A 425 39.13 22.62 3.64
C GLU A 425 40.31 21.63 3.67
N ASN A 426 40.05 20.35 3.92
CA ASN A 426 41.11 19.35 4.12
C ASN A 426 41.49 18.59 2.84
N PHE A 427 40.63 18.57 1.83
CA PHE A 427 40.83 17.77 0.61
C PHE A 427 40.66 18.58 -0.69
N MET A 428 40.83 19.92 -0.65
CA MET A 428 40.80 20.78 -1.84
C MET A 428 41.75 20.30 -2.94
N ASP A 429 42.95 19.82 -2.59
CA ASP A 429 43.94 19.33 -3.57
C ASP A 429 43.43 18.14 -4.41
N PHE A 430 42.38 17.46 -3.93
CA PHE A 430 41.73 16.34 -4.62
C PHE A 430 40.43 16.75 -5.34
N GLN A 431 40.19 18.05 -5.58
CA GLN A 431 38.97 18.53 -6.24
C GLN A 431 38.71 17.83 -7.59
N ASP A 432 39.74 17.66 -8.42
CA ASP A 432 39.59 17.06 -9.76
C ASP A 432 39.20 15.59 -9.65
N TRP A 433 39.70 14.89 -8.62
CA TRP A 433 39.30 13.53 -8.30
C TRP A 433 37.84 13.46 -7.89
N PHE A 434 37.37 14.36 -7.02
CA PHE A 434 35.96 14.38 -6.62
C PHE A 434 35.03 14.71 -7.79
N LEU A 435 35.39 15.67 -8.64
CA LEU A 435 34.63 16.00 -9.84
C LEU A 435 34.58 14.82 -10.81
N PHE A 436 35.73 14.18 -11.07
CA PHE A 436 35.81 12.99 -11.90
C PHE A 436 34.92 11.85 -11.39
N ILE A 437 34.98 11.56 -10.08
CA ILE A 437 34.14 10.51 -9.48
C ILE A 437 32.65 10.84 -9.61
N SER A 438 32.25 12.11 -9.49
CA SER A 438 30.84 12.48 -9.70
C SER A 438 30.41 12.27 -11.15
N THR A 439 31.26 12.61 -12.12
CA THR A 439 30.98 12.39 -13.55
C THR A 439 30.87 10.91 -13.88
N VAL A 440 31.76 10.08 -13.34
CA VAL A 440 31.71 8.62 -13.52
C VAL A 440 30.46 8.02 -12.89
N ALA A 441 29.97 8.58 -11.77
CA ALA A 441 28.77 8.12 -11.10
C ALA A 441 27.45 8.53 -11.79
N ASP A 442 27.49 9.39 -12.82
CA ASP A 442 26.32 9.73 -13.61
C ASP A 442 25.82 8.51 -14.39
N LEU A 443 24.49 8.36 -14.47
CA LEU A 443 23.83 7.38 -15.31
C LEU A 443 24.18 7.54 -16.80
N ARG A 444 24.59 8.73 -17.25
CA ARG A 444 25.18 8.93 -18.58
C ARG A 444 26.34 7.95 -18.84
N THR A 445 27.27 7.80 -17.90
CA THR A 445 28.37 6.82 -17.99
C THR A 445 27.85 5.39 -18.07
N THR A 446 26.78 5.09 -17.33
CA THR A 446 26.11 3.79 -17.38
C THR A 446 25.56 3.47 -18.78
N PHE A 447 24.85 4.41 -19.38
CA PHE A 447 24.19 4.24 -20.66
C PHE A 447 25.16 4.25 -21.84
N PHE A 448 26.16 5.14 -21.81
CA PHE A 448 27.06 5.34 -22.95
C PHE A 448 28.35 4.51 -22.89
N PHE A 449 28.77 4.06 -21.70
CA PHE A 449 30.02 3.30 -21.52
C PHE A 449 29.78 1.87 -21.00
N PHE A 450 29.12 1.69 -19.84
CA PHE A 450 28.99 0.35 -19.25
C PHE A 450 28.03 -0.56 -20.02
N PHE A 451 26.90 -0.01 -20.50
CA PHE A 451 25.90 -0.76 -21.25
C PHE A 451 26.47 -1.47 -22.49
N PRO A 452 27.13 -0.81 -23.47
CA PRO A 452 27.62 -1.50 -24.67
C PRO A 452 28.64 -2.60 -24.36
N ILE A 453 29.48 -2.42 -23.33
CA ILE A 453 30.44 -3.43 -22.88
C ILE A 453 29.70 -4.66 -22.34
N TRP A 454 28.80 -4.46 -21.37
CA TRP A 454 28.09 -5.57 -20.73
C TRP A 454 27.11 -6.26 -21.67
N PHE A 455 26.49 -5.53 -22.58
CA PHE A 455 25.57 -6.09 -23.57
C PHE A 455 26.30 -7.08 -24.50
N GLN A 456 27.52 -6.75 -24.93
CA GLN A 456 28.33 -7.64 -25.77
C GLN A 456 28.97 -8.80 -25.01
N LEU A 457 29.35 -8.61 -23.74
CA LEU A 457 29.89 -9.68 -22.91
C LEU A 457 28.81 -10.68 -22.44
N LYS A 458 27.67 -10.17 -21.96
CA LYS A 458 26.53 -10.95 -21.52
C LYS A 458 25.26 -10.11 -21.61
N GLU A 459 24.53 -10.31 -22.71
CA GLU A 459 23.29 -9.60 -23.04
C GLU A 459 22.33 -9.40 -21.86
N ALA A 460 22.06 -10.47 -21.09
CA ALA A 460 21.19 -10.40 -19.91
C ALA A 460 21.66 -9.37 -18.86
N VAL A 461 22.97 -9.23 -18.66
CA VAL A 461 23.51 -8.23 -17.72
C VAL A 461 23.31 -6.82 -18.27
N GLY A 462 23.55 -6.61 -19.57
CA GLY A 462 23.32 -5.33 -20.24
C GLY A 462 21.84 -4.90 -20.17
N ILE A 463 20.91 -5.82 -20.44
CA ILE A 463 19.46 -5.57 -20.32
C ILE A 463 19.10 -5.20 -18.87
N ARG A 464 19.53 -6.00 -17.89
CA ARG A 464 19.25 -5.76 -16.47
C ARG A 464 19.81 -4.41 -16.00
N LEU A 465 20.99 -4.02 -16.48
CA LEU A 465 21.64 -2.76 -16.16
C LEU A 465 20.81 -1.55 -16.62
N ILE A 466 20.25 -1.58 -17.84
CA ILE A 466 19.33 -0.53 -18.31
C ILE A 466 18.05 -0.49 -17.48
N TRP A 467 17.42 -1.64 -17.22
CA TRP A 467 16.18 -1.69 -16.45
C TRP A 467 16.36 -1.13 -15.03
N VAL A 468 17.44 -1.53 -14.33
CA VAL A 468 17.75 -1.02 -12.99
C VAL A 468 18.04 0.48 -13.01
N ALA A 469 18.80 0.97 -13.99
CA ALA A 469 19.11 2.39 -14.11
C ALA A 469 17.84 3.23 -14.39
N VAL A 470 17.02 2.83 -15.36
CA VAL A 470 15.81 3.57 -15.77
C VAL A 470 14.76 3.57 -14.67
N ILE A 471 14.47 2.40 -14.08
CA ILE A 471 13.45 2.31 -13.03
C ILE A 471 13.95 2.92 -11.71
N GLY A 472 15.25 2.77 -11.41
CA GLY A 472 15.87 3.42 -10.27
C GLY A 472 15.78 4.95 -10.35
N ASP A 473 16.13 5.53 -11.49
CA ASP A 473 16.05 6.98 -11.68
C ASP A 473 14.58 7.48 -11.70
N TRP A 474 13.65 6.68 -12.22
CA TRP A 474 12.22 7.00 -12.12
C TRP A 474 11.72 7.00 -10.66
N PHE A 475 12.14 6.03 -9.83
CA PHE A 475 11.85 6.08 -8.39
C PHE A 475 12.52 7.27 -7.72
N ASN A 476 13.75 7.61 -8.11
CA ASN A 476 14.45 8.79 -7.61
C ASN A 476 13.65 10.07 -7.89
N LEU A 477 13.12 10.21 -9.11
CA LEU A 477 12.25 11.30 -9.52
C LEU A 477 11.00 11.41 -8.64
N VAL A 478 10.26 10.31 -8.47
CA VAL A 478 9.04 10.28 -7.65
C VAL A 478 9.35 10.62 -6.19
N PHE A 479 10.41 10.05 -5.61
CA PHE A 479 10.81 10.37 -4.24
C PHE A 479 11.26 11.81 -4.06
N LYS A 480 11.96 12.40 -5.03
CA LYS A 480 12.34 13.82 -5.00
C LYS A 480 11.13 14.74 -4.91
N TRP A 481 10.07 14.42 -5.64
CA TRP A 481 8.80 15.17 -5.58
C TRP A 481 8.00 14.91 -4.30
N ILE A 482 8.20 13.80 -3.60
CA ILE A 482 7.52 13.52 -2.32
C ILE A 482 8.28 14.16 -1.14
N LEU A 483 9.61 14.13 -1.18
CA LEU A 483 10.46 14.46 -0.03
C LEU A 483 10.88 15.93 0.04
N PHE A 484 10.76 16.70 -1.05
CA PHE A 484 11.09 18.14 -1.12
C PHE A 484 12.44 18.49 -0.46
N GLY A 485 13.47 17.67 -0.72
CA GLY A 485 14.76 17.83 -0.05
C GLY A 485 15.50 19.10 -0.49
N GLU A 486 15.96 19.89 0.47
CA GLU A 486 16.88 21.01 0.25
C GLU A 486 18.27 20.53 -0.20
N ARG A 487 19.06 21.43 -0.80
CA ARG A 487 20.47 21.20 -1.11
C ARG A 487 21.38 22.00 -0.18
N PRO A 488 22.61 21.53 0.10
CA PRO A 488 23.55 22.24 0.98
C PRO A 488 23.76 23.70 0.58
N TYR A 489 24.00 23.97 -0.71
CA TYR A 489 24.27 25.33 -1.19
C TYR A 489 23.05 26.25 -1.18
N TRP A 490 21.83 25.74 -1.28
CA TRP A 490 20.61 26.54 -1.05
C TRP A 490 20.42 26.83 0.43
N TRP A 491 20.49 25.78 1.25
CA TRP A 491 20.11 25.83 2.65
C TRP A 491 21.04 26.72 3.47
N VAL A 492 22.35 26.70 3.20
CA VAL A 492 23.32 27.52 3.95
C VAL A 492 23.06 29.03 3.83
N HIS A 493 22.47 29.46 2.72
CA HIS A 493 22.21 30.87 2.44
C HIS A 493 20.81 31.33 2.88
N GLU A 494 19.85 30.42 3.00
CA GLU A 494 18.46 30.75 3.37
C GLU A 494 18.12 30.44 4.83
N THR A 495 18.96 29.68 5.53
CA THR A 495 18.67 29.26 6.90
C THR A 495 18.89 30.38 7.92
N ASP A 496 17.90 30.60 8.78
CA ASP A 496 18.04 31.45 9.97
C ASP A 496 18.82 30.75 11.10
N PHE A 497 19.22 29.48 10.91
CA PHE A 497 19.83 28.64 11.95
C PHE A 497 21.10 29.25 12.55
N TYR A 498 21.93 29.91 11.74
CA TYR A 498 23.17 30.53 12.21
C TYR A 498 22.94 31.87 12.94
N GLY A 499 21.74 32.47 12.84
CA GLY A 499 21.41 33.75 13.46
C GLY A 499 22.42 34.85 13.06
N ASN A 500 23.14 35.39 14.05
CA ASN A 500 24.16 36.41 13.83
C ASN A 500 25.57 35.84 13.61
N VAL A 501 25.73 34.51 13.65
CA VAL A 501 27.02 33.85 13.39
C VAL A 501 27.19 33.71 11.89
N THR A 502 28.39 34.00 11.39
CA THR A 502 28.71 33.80 9.96
C THR A 502 28.61 32.32 9.61
N PRO A 503 27.78 31.93 8.64
CA PRO A 503 27.68 30.54 8.21
C PRO A 503 29.01 30.05 7.60
N PRO A 504 29.30 28.73 7.63
CA PRO A 504 30.48 28.18 6.97
C PRO A 504 30.47 28.48 5.47
N VAL A 505 31.62 28.90 4.94
CA VAL A 505 31.76 29.19 3.50
C VAL A 505 32.03 27.90 2.75
N ILE A 506 31.05 27.46 1.97
CA ILE A 506 31.18 26.33 1.06
C ILE A 506 31.39 26.82 -0.38
N ARG A 507 32.29 26.16 -1.11
CA ARG A 507 32.58 26.46 -2.51
C ARG A 507 31.63 25.73 -3.44
N GLN A 508 31.31 26.35 -4.57
CA GLN A 508 30.53 25.74 -5.65
C GLN A 508 31.46 25.33 -6.81
N PHE A 509 31.00 24.34 -7.56
CA PHE A 509 31.65 23.79 -8.74
C PHE A 509 30.64 23.71 -9.90
N PRO A 510 31.08 23.51 -11.15
CA PRO A 510 30.18 23.47 -12.31
C PRO A 510 28.99 22.48 -12.19
N ILE A 511 29.18 21.37 -11.47
CA ILE A 511 28.13 20.35 -11.25
C ILE A 511 27.35 20.53 -9.94
N THR A 512 27.55 21.63 -9.21
CA THR A 512 26.84 21.92 -7.95
C THR A 512 25.40 22.36 -8.23
N CYS A 513 25.18 23.14 -9.29
CA CYS A 513 23.94 23.87 -9.56
C CYS A 513 22.86 23.03 -10.28
N GLU A 514 22.59 21.83 -9.77
CA GLU A 514 21.50 21.00 -10.30
C GLU A 514 20.12 21.57 -9.95
N THR A 515 19.18 21.42 -10.90
CA THR A 515 17.85 22.07 -10.86
C THR A 515 16.74 21.26 -10.17
N GLY A 516 16.98 20.01 -9.77
CA GLY A 516 16.00 19.15 -9.09
C GLY A 516 16.16 19.09 -7.55
N PRO A 517 15.17 18.58 -6.80
CA PRO A 517 15.26 18.42 -5.34
C PRO A 517 16.44 17.50 -4.92
N GLY A 518 16.94 17.69 -3.70
CA GLY A 518 18.16 17.04 -3.20
C GLY A 518 17.98 15.61 -2.66
N SER A 519 16.77 15.20 -2.26
CA SER A 519 16.56 13.92 -1.54
C SER A 519 15.69 12.93 -2.32
N PRO A 520 16.13 11.68 -2.55
CA PRO A 520 17.47 11.14 -2.32
C PRO A 520 18.45 11.48 -3.45
N SER A 521 19.76 11.29 -3.23
CA SER A 521 20.77 11.57 -4.26
C SER A 521 20.66 10.61 -5.45
N GLY A 522 20.44 11.16 -6.65
CA GLY A 522 20.32 10.38 -7.90
C GLY A 522 21.62 9.70 -8.31
N HIS A 523 22.76 10.38 -8.18
CA HIS A 523 24.08 9.80 -8.49
C HIS A 523 24.39 8.60 -7.60
N ALA A 524 24.18 8.71 -6.28
CA ALA A 524 24.41 7.62 -5.34
C ALA A 524 23.42 6.45 -5.54
N MET A 525 22.17 6.74 -5.89
CA MET A 525 21.16 5.73 -6.20
C MET A 525 21.45 4.99 -7.51
N GLY A 526 21.79 5.73 -8.57
CA GLY A 526 22.17 5.17 -9.86
C GLY A 526 23.44 4.32 -9.77
N SER A 527 24.51 4.87 -9.16
CA SER A 527 25.78 4.15 -9.00
C SER A 527 25.59 2.86 -8.19
N SER A 528 24.91 2.92 -7.05
CA SER A 528 24.68 1.74 -6.22
C SER A 528 23.87 0.65 -6.92
N GLY A 529 22.82 1.00 -7.66
CA GLY A 529 22.05 0.03 -8.44
C GLY A 529 22.89 -0.63 -9.55
N VAL A 530 23.61 0.19 -10.33
CA VAL A 530 24.40 -0.29 -11.48
C VAL A 530 25.60 -1.13 -11.04
N TYR A 531 26.39 -0.65 -10.09
CA TYR A 531 27.55 -1.40 -9.61
C TYR A 531 27.14 -2.68 -8.87
N TYR A 532 25.96 -2.72 -8.22
CA TYR A 532 25.42 -3.95 -7.64
C TYR A 532 25.13 -5.00 -8.73
N VAL A 533 24.51 -4.57 -9.84
CA VAL A 533 24.26 -5.44 -11.00
C VAL A 533 25.57 -5.97 -11.60
N MET A 534 26.60 -5.13 -11.70
CA MET A 534 27.91 -5.52 -12.23
C MET A 534 28.64 -6.51 -11.30
N VAL A 535 28.68 -6.23 -10.00
CA VAL A 535 29.36 -7.09 -9.02
C VAL A 535 28.70 -8.47 -8.92
N THR A 536 27.36 -8.51 -8.84
CA THR A 536 26.63 -9.79 -8.83
C THR A 536 26.83 -10.57 -10.13
N ALA A 537 26.87 -9.88 -11.28
CA ALA A 537 27.16 -10.52 -12.56
C ALA A 537 28.58 -11.11 -12.60
N LEU A 538 29.61 -10.36 -12.19
CA LEU A 538 30.99 -10.84 -12.13
C LEU A 538 31.14 -12.03 -11.18
N LEU A 539 30.53 -11.96 -9.99
CA LEU A 539 30.53 -13.06 -9.03
C LEU A 539 29.87 -14.31 -9.60
N SER A 540 28.72 -14.18 -10.28
CA SER A 540 28.03 -15.32 -10.89
C SER A 540 28.84 -16.00 -12.01
N GLN A 541 29.65 -15.23 -12.75
CA GLN A 541 30.49 -15.75 -13.83
C GLN A 541 31.77 -16.41 -13.31
N LEU A 542 32.39 -15.84 -12.27
CA LEU A 542 33.67 -16.29 -11.72
C LEU A 542 33.50 -17.40 -10.67
N LEU A 543 32.33 -17.52 -10.03
CA LEU A 543 32.06 -18.49 -8.95
C LEU A 543 30.78 -19.32 -9.18
N PRO A 544 30.64 -20.04 -10.31
CA PRO A 544 29.39 -20.75 -10.64
C PRO A 544 29.01 -21.92 -9.71
N GLN A 545 29.94 -22.51 -8.92
CA GLN A 545 29.63 -23.72 -8.13
C GLN A 545 30.34 -23.95 -6.77
N LYS A 546 31.18 -23.04 -6.23
CA LYS A 546 31.82 -23.28 -4.91
C LYS A 546 32.02 -22.01 -4.07
N HIS A 547 30.95 -21.55 -3.41
CA HIS A 547 31.01 -20.45 -2.43
C HIS A 547 31.93 -20.77 -1.22
N ASN A 548 32.17 -22.06 -0.92
CA ASN A 548 32.92 -22.49 0.26
C ASN A 548 34.44 -22.63 0.08
N THR A 549 35.00 -22.33 -1.11
CA THR A 549 36.46 -22.31 -1.28
C THR A 549 37.07 -21.04 -0.68
N LEU A 550 38.29 -21.11 -0.16
CA LEU A 550 39.03 -19.92 0.31
C LEU A 550 39.11 -18.86 -0.80
N ARG A 551 39.45 -19.26 -2.02
CA ARG A 551 39.48 -18.37 -3.19
C ARG A 551 38.12 -17.70 -3.47
N GLY A 552 37.01 -18.44 -3.34
CA GLY A 552 35.67 -17.89 -3.49
C GLY A 552 35.32 -16.83 -2.45
N ARG A 553 35.65 -17.08 -1.17
CA ARG A 553 35.49 -16.08 -0.10
C ARG A 553 36.35 -14.84 -0.31
N TRP A 554 37.60 -15.01 -0.76
CA TRP A 554 38.48 -13.88 -1.09
C TRP A 554 37.95 -13.04 -2.26
N LEU A 555 37.51 -13.67 -3.35
CA LEU A 555 36.92 -12.96 -4.49
C LEU A 555 35.62 -12.25 -4.13
N HIS A 556 34.75 -12.91 -3.36
CA HIS A 556 33.54 -12.29 -2.83
C HIS A 556 33.87 -11.07 -1.95
N GLY A 557 34.81 -11.21 -1.02
CA GLY A 557 35.31 -10.11 -0.21
C GLY A 557 35.88 -8.97 -1.05
N LEU A 558 36.68 -9.27 -2.07
CA LEU A 558 37.32 -8.29 -2.94
C LEU A 558 36.28 -7.46 -3.72
N PHE A 559 35.33 -8.11 -4.40
CA PHE A 559 34.34 -7.41 -5.23
C PHE A 559 33.38 -6.57 -4.38
N TRP A 560 32.93 -7.08 -3.23
CA TRP A 560 32.08 -6.29 -2.32
C TRP A 560 32.85 -5.16 -1.62
N SER A 561 34.13 -5.35 -1.30
CA SER A 561 34.97 -4.25 -0.79
C SER A 561 35.15 -3.17 -1.85
N GLY A 562 35.37 -3.57 -3.11
CA GLY A 562 35.43 -2.65 -4.24
C GLY A 562 34.12 -1.88 -4.45
N PHE A 563 32.97 -2.56 -4.35
CA PHE A 563 31.66 -1.91 -4.38
C PHE A 563 31.54 -0.81 -3.33
N TRP A 564 31.81 -1.13 -2.06
CA TRP A 564 31.70 -0.17 -0.96
C TRP A 564 32.72 0.97 -1.08
N ALA A 565 33.95 0.69 -1.54
CA ALA A 565 34.94 1.72 -1.80
C ALA A 565 34.44 2.73 -2.85
N ILE A 566 33.87 2.24 -3.97
CA ILE A 566 33.26 3.10 -4.99
C ILE A 566 32.10 3.91 -4.39
N GLN A 567 31.19 3.30 -3.64
CA GLN A 567 30.06 4.03 -3.07
C GLN A 567 30.49 5.11 -2.07
N VAL A 568 31.51 4.85 -1.26
CA VAL A 568 32.08 5.85 -0.36
C VAL A 568 32.68 7.01 -1.18
N CYS A 569 33.44 6.74 -2.23
CA CYS A 569 33.98 7.78 -3.11
C CYS A 569 32.86 8.62 -3.75
N VAL A 570 31.80 7.99 -4.26
CA VAL A 570 30.64 8.71 -4.82
C VAL A 570 29.96 9.56 -3.76
N CYS A 571 29.67 9.01 -2.58
CA CYS A 571 29.02 9.75 -1.49
C CYS A 571 29.86 10.96 -1.05
N LEU A 572 31.17 10.78 -0.85
CA LEU A 572 32.07 11.86 -0.47
C LEU A 572 32.17 12.92 -1.56
N SER A 573 32.25 12.52 -2.82
CA SER A 573 32.24 13.44 -3.97
C SER A 573 30.99 14.33 -3.96
N ARG A 574 29.79 13.73 -3.80
CA ARG A 574 28.51 14.46 -3.80
C ARG A 574 28.32 15.41 -2.61
N VAL A 575 28.93 15.08 -1.47
CA VAL A 575 28.99 15.98 -0.31
C VAL A 575 30.03 17.08 -0.53
N PHE A 576 31.23 16.75 -1.03
CA PHE A 576 32.32 17.70 -1.30
C PHE A 576 31.90 18.82 -2.27
N ILE A 577 31.15 18.49 -3.34
CA ILE A 577 30.66 19.48 -4.31
C ILE A 577 29.42 20.26 -3.82
N ALA A 578 29.02 20.08 -2.56
CA ALA A 578 27.85 20.71 -1.95
C ALA A 578 26.50 20.42 -2.66
N ALA A 579 26.41 19.35 -3.45
CA ALA A 579 25.17 19.01 -4.17
C ALA A 579 24.16 18.26 -3.30
N HIS A 580 24.62 17.50 -2.30
CA HIS A 580 23.78 16.70 -1.40
C HIS A 580 24.30 16.66 0.04
N PHE A 581 23.38 16.49 0.99
CA PHE A 581 23.73 16.20 2.37
C PHE A 581 24.12 14.72 2.58
N PRO A 582 24.90 14.39 3.62
CA PRO A 582 25.28 13.00 3.92
C PRO A 582 24.11 12.02 4.03
N HIS A 583 23.00 12.44 4.67
CA HIS A 583 21.82 11.59 4.80
C HIS A 583 21.15 11.29 3.44
N GLN A 584 21.21 12.22 2.48
CA GLN A 584 20.60 12.08 1.16
C GLN A 584 21.37 11.09 0.27
N VAL A 585 22.71 11.09 0.37
CA VAL A 585 23.55 10.11 -0.36
C VAL A 585 23.40 8.71 0.22
N ILE A 586 23.31 8.58 1.55
CA ILE A 586 23.04 7.29 2.21
C ILE A 586 21.69 6.73 1.79
N ALA A 587 20.64 7.56 1.82
CA ALA A 587 19.30 7.17 1.36
C ALA A 587 19.31 6.75 -0.12
N GLY A 588 20.11 7.44 -0.96
CA GLY A 588 20.33 7.08 -2.36
C GLY A 588 20.94 5.67 -2.50
N VAL A 589 22.04 5.39 -1.79
CA VAL A 589 22.71 4.07 -1.82
C VAL A 589 21.76 2.94 -1.42
N ILE A 590 21.02 3.12 -0.32
CA ILE A 590 20.06 2.10 0.16
C ILE A 590 18.97 1.85 -0.90
N SER A 591 18.43 2.91 -1.48
CA SER A 591 17.37 2.83 -2.48
C SER A 591 17.84 2.15 -3.76
N GLY A 592 19.07 2.45 -4.22
CA GLY A 592 19.62 1.85 -5.44
C GLY A 592 19.92 0.36 -5.28
N ILE A 593 20.46 -0.05 -4.13
CA ILE A 593 20.63 -1.47 -3.80
C ILE A 593 19.27 -2.19 -3.78
N LEU A 594 18.26 -1.59 -3.14
CA LEU A 594 16.92 -2.19 -3.08
C LEU A 594 16.32 -2.40 -4.47
N VAL A 595 16.42 -1.41 -5.35
CA VAL A 595 15.94 -1.53 -6.74
C VAL A 595 16.69 -2.65 -7.46
N ALA A 596 18.03 -2.73 -7.35
CA ALA A 596 18.80 -3.78 -8.00
C ALA A 596 18.44 -5.20 -7.52
N VAL A 597 18.21 -5.37 -6.21
CA VAL A 597 17.79 -6.65 -5.60
C VAL A 597 16.41 -7.07 -6.10
N ILE A 598 15.46 -6.13 -6.23
CA ILE A 598 14.12 -6.42 -6.76
C ILE A 598 14.22 -6.93 -8.19
N PHE A 599 15.00 -6.25 -9.03
CA PHE A 599 15.18 -6.62 -10.44
C PHE A 599 16.00 -7.89 -10.66
N GLU A 600 16.69 -8.40 -9.65
CA GLU A 600 17.27 -9.74 -9.68
C GLU A 600 16.20 -10.84 -9.81
N GLN A 601 14.99 -10.60 -9.26
CA GLN A 601 13.91 -11.58 -9.26
C GLN A 601 13.00 -11.48 -10.50
N VAL A 602 13.04 -10.36 -11.23
CA VAL A 602 12.11 -10.09 -12.35
C VAL A 602 12.66 -10.66 -13.66
N HIS A 603 12.37 -11.94 -13.92
CA HIS A 603 12.82 -12.63 -15.13
C HIS A 603 12.06 -12.23 -16.41
N SER A 604 10.90 -11.58 -16.27
CA SER A 604 10.06 -11.17 -17.40
C SER A 604 10.70 -10.10 -18.29
N ILE A 605 11.72 -9.39 -17.80
CA ILE A 605 12.41 -8.33 -18.56
C ILE A 605 13.20 -8.86 -19.76
N TYR A 606 13.65 -10.12 -19.71
CA TYR A 606 14.47 -10.72 -20.76
C TYR A 606 13.65 -11.27 -21.93
N THR A 607 12.36 -11.52 -21.72
CA THR A 607 11.42 -12.05 -22.73
C THR A 607 10.33 -11.04 -23.07
N ALA A 608 10.57 -9.76 -22.77
CA ALA A 608 9.60 -8.71 -22.98
C ALA A 608 9.43 -8.40 -24.48
N SER A 609 8.18 -8.46 -24.98
CA SER A 609 7.86 -8.01 -26.33
C SER A 609 7.94 -6.48 -26.43
N PHE A 610 8.10 -5.96 -27.65
CA PHE A 610 8.11 -4.52 -27.90
C PHE A 610 6.89 -3.80 -27.32
N THR A 611 5.69 -4.40 -27.40
CA THR A 611 4.46 -3.87 -26.80
C THR A 611 4.57 -3.70 -25.28
N ARG A 612 5.27 -4.59 -24.57
CA ARG A 612 5.51 -4.43 -23.12
C ARG A 612 6.46 -3.27 -22.83
N TYR A 613 7.48 -3.06 -23.65
CA TYR A 613 8.36 -1.89 -23.54
C TYR A 613 7.57 -0.60 -23.72
N VAL A 614 6.77 -0.50 -24.79
CA VAL A 614 5.91 0.67 -25.05
C VAL A 614 4.89 0.87 -23.93
N GLY A 615 4.25 -0.20 -23.46
CA GLY A 615 3.31 -0.14 -22.34
C GLY A 615 3.97 0.34 -21.04
N THR A 616 5.19 -0.13 -20.76
CA THR A 616 5.97 0.33 -19.60
C THR A 616 6.32 1.80 -19.71
N ILE A 617 6.78 2.25 -20.89
CA ILE A 617 7.09 3.66 -21.16
C ILE A 617 5.86 4.53 -20.96
N GLY A 618 4.72 4.12 -21.52
CA GLY A 618 3.44 4.82 -21.35
C GLY A 618 3.01 4.90 -19.89
N PHE A 619 3.19 3.83 -19.12
CA PHE A 619 2.92 3.82 -17.68
C PHE A 619 3.86 4.77 -16.92
N LEU A 620 5.17 4.68 -17.13
CA LEU A 620 6.16 5.51 -16.42
C LEU A 620 5.95 7.00 -16.72
N PHE A 621 5.71 7.35 -17.98
CA PHE A 621 5.42 8.71 -18.39
C PHE A 621 4.07 9.19 -17.85
N GLY A 622 3.01 8.39 -18.04
CA GLY A 622 1.66 8.74 -17.61
C GLY A 622 1.54 8.91 -16.10
N PHE A 623 2.20 8.05 -15.31
CA PHE A 623 2.26 8.21 -13.86
C PHE A 623 3.05 9.46 -13.47
N ALA A 624 4.25 9.68 -14.03
CA ALA A 624 5.06 10.84 -13.67
C ALA A 624 4.35 12.15 -14.01
N LEU A 625 3.72 12.23 -15.19
CA LEU A 625 2.93 13.38 -15.63
C LEU A 625 1.67 13.54 -14.77
N GLY A 626 0.92 12.47 -14.52
CA GLY A 626 -0.28 12.51 -13.69
C GLY A 626 0.02 12.93 -12.25
N PHE A 627 1.12 12.43 -11.68
CA PHE A 627 1.58 12.80 -10.35
C PHE A 627 2.06 14.26 -10.30
N TYR A 628 2.80 14.73 -11.31
CA TYR A 628 3.17 16.14 -11.47
C TYR A 628 1.92 17.04 -11.51
N LEU A 629 0.93 16.70 -12.34
CA LEU A 629 -0.31 17.48 -12.45
C LEU A 629 -1.12 17.46 -11.15
N LEU A 630 -1.16 16.32 -10.45
CA LEU A 630 -1.81 16.21 -9.15
C LEU A 630 -1.18 17.14 -8.11
N LEU A 631 0.15 17.13 -7.99
CA LEU A 631 0.87 18.03 -7.08
C LEU A 631 0.62 19.49 -7.42
N LYS A 632 0.61 19.84 -8.72
CA LYS A 632 0.27 21.18 -9.19
C LYS A 632 -1.17 21.58 -8.81
N MET A 633 -2.13 20.68 -8.95
CA MET A 633 -3.53 20.92 -8.55
C MET A 633 -3.70 21.07 -7.03
N LEU A 634 -2.85 20.41 -6.23
CA LEU A 634 -2.82 20.57 -4.78
C LEU A 634 -2.12 21.86 -4.32
N GLY A 635 -1.71 22.73 -5.25
CA GLY A 635 -1.05 24.00 -4.95
C GLY A 635 0.41 23.85 -4.52
N VAL A 636 1.04 22.71 -4.80
CA VAL A 636 2.48 22.52 -4.55
C VAL A 636 3.26 23.20 -5.66
N ASP A 637 4.11 24.15 -5.29
CA ASP A 637 5.09 24.71 -6.22
C ASP A 637 6.14 23.64 -6.55
N LEU A 638 6.29 23.31 -7.83
CA LEU A 638 7.28 22.36 -8.35
C LEU A 638 8.45 23.07 -9.05
N LEU A 639 8.34 24.38 -9.28
CA LEU A 639 9.37 25.20 -9.92
C LEU A 639 10.30 25.85 -8.89
N TRP A 640 9.97 25.78 -7.59
CA TRP A 640 10.80 26.30 -6.50
C TRP A 640 12.28 25.91 -6.59
N THR A 641 12.62 24.71 -7.06
CA THR A 641 14.02 24.27 -7.17
C THR A 641 14.78 24.97 -8.29
N ILE A 642 14.09 25.34 -9.37
CA ILE A 642 14.67 26.08 -10.49
C ILE A 642 14.93 27.52 -10.05
N GLU A 643 13.97 28.13 -9.35
CA GLU A 643 14.14 29.47 -8.77
C GLU A 643 15.30 29.51 -7.77
N LYS A 644 15.41 28.52 -6.88
CA LYS A 644 16.54 28.41 -5.94
C LYS A 644 17.88 28.20 -6.65
N ALA A 645 17.92 27.38 -7.70
CA ALA A 645 19.13 27.17 -8.49
C ALA A 645 19.60 28.49 -9.13
N HIS A 646 18.71 29.25 -9.77
CA HIS A 646 19.07 30.55 -10.34
C HIS A 646 19.46 31.59 -9.30
N LYS A 647 18.83 31.57 -8.12
CA LYS A 647 19.08 32.54 -7.05
C LYS A 647 20.44 32.36 -6.38
N TRP A 648 20.85 31.11 -6.14
CA TRP A 648 22.02 30.80 -5.29
C TRP A 648 23.20 30.19 -6.03
N CYS A 649 23.04 29.84 -7.31
CA CYS A 649 24.18 29.41 -8.11
C CYS A 649 25.14 30.58 -8.34
N GLU A 650 26.44 30.36 -8.11
CA GLU A 650 27.46 31.40 -8.29
C GLU A 650 27.57 31.88 -9.73
N ARG A 651 27.34 30.96 -10.69
CA ARG A 651 27.44 31.24 -12.12
C ARG A 651 26.20 30.74 -12.86
N PRO A 652 25.45 31.62 -13.57
CA PRO A 652 24.22 31.22 -14.25
C PRO A 652 24.46 30.15 -15.31
N GLU A 653 25.64 30.10 -15.92
CA GLU A 653 26.02 29.07 -16.90
C GLU A 653 26.10 27.64 -16.33
N TRP A 654 26.16 27.46 -15.01
CA TRP A 654 26.15 26.13 -14.37
C TRP A 654 24.74 25.58 -14.13
N VAL A 655 23.70 26.39 -14.36
CA VAL A 655 22.31 25.96 -14.25
C VAL A 655 21.90 25.33 -15.58
N HIS A 656 21.94 24.00 -15.65
CA HIS A 656 21.67 23.28 -16.88
C HIS A 656 20.27 22.65 -16.90
N ILE A 657 19.56 22.81 -18.03
CA ILE A 657 18.22 22.24 -18.26
C ILE A 657 18.22 20.70 -18.32
N ASP A 658 19.36 20.09 -18.66
CA ASP A 658 19.51 18.63 -18.72
C ASP A 658 19.47 17.97 -17.33
N THR A 659 19.72 18.74 -16.27
CA THR A 659 19.57 18.30 -14.87
C THR A 659 18.13 18.33 -14.38
N THR A 660 17.18 18.79 -15.21
CA THR A 660 15.77 18.87 -14.82
C THR A 660 15.15 17.48 -14.65
N PRO A 661 14.21 17.33 -13.70
CA PRO A 661 13.44 16.10 -13.50
C PRO A 661 12.84 15.52 -14.80
N PHE A 662 12.28 16.38 -15.66
CA PHE A 662 11.71 15.97 -16.94
C PHE A 662 12.78 15.57 -17.97
N ALA A 663 13.91 16.28 -18.05
CA ALA A 663 15.00 15.88 -18.96
C ALA A 663 15.49 14.46 -18.65
N SER A 664 15.67 14.11 -17.37
CA SER A 664 16.08 12.75 -16.99
C SER A 664 15.02 11.70 -17.33
N LEU A 665 13.73 12.02 -17.12
CA LEU A 665 12.62 11.15 -17.51
C LEU A 665 12.66 10.86 -19.02
N LEU A 666 12.68 11.89 -19.87
CA LEU A 666 12.65 11.73 -21.33
C LEU A 666 13.88 10.99 -21.86
N ARG A 667 15.07 11.27 -21.29
CA ARG A 667 16.30 10.50 -21.53
C ARG A 667 16.07 9.01 -21.27
N ASN A 668 15.59 8.65 -20.07
CA ASN A 668 15.38 7.25 -19.69
C ASN A 668 14.32 6.55 -20.53
N LEU A 669 13.23 7.23 -20.88
CA LEU A 669 12.19 6.69 -21.76
C LEU A 669 12.72 6.42 -23.16
N GLY A 670 13.54 7.33 -23.71
CA GLY A 670 14.18 7.14 -25.01
C GLY A 670 15.15 5.96 -25.02
N ILE A 671 15.92 5.78 -23.95
CA ILE A 671 16.81 4.62 -23.76
C ILE A 671 16.02 3.32 -23.73
N LEU A 672 14.95 3.27 -22.93
CA LEU A 672 14.11 2.08 -22.78
C LEU A 672 13.40 1.74 -24.10
N PHE A 673 12.96 2.77 -24.85
CA PHE A 673 12.38 2.61 -26.17
C PHE A 673 13.41 2.06 -27.17
N GLY A 674 14.60 2.65 -27.21
CA GLY A 674 15.67 2.24 -28.10
C GLY A 674 16.16 0.82 -27.84
N LEU A 675 16.26 0.42 -26.57
CA LEU A 675 16.54 -0.97 -26.17
C LEU A 675 15.44 -1.92 -26.64
N GLY A 676 14.17 -1.59 -26.34
CA GLY A 676 13.02 -2.40 -26.73
C GLY A 676 12.91 -2.56 -28.24
N PHE A 677 13.07 -1.48 -29.00
CA PHE A 677 13.07 -1.50 -30.46
C PHE A 677 14.24 -2.31 -31.01
N GLY A 678 15.45 -2.08 -30.50
CA GLY A 678 16.65 -2.79 -30.92
C GLY A 678 16.52 -4.31 -30.77
N LEU A 679 16.11 -4.78 -29.59
CA LEU A 679 15.95 -6.22 -29.29
C LEU A 679 14.85 -6.90 -30.11
N ASN A 680 13.81 -6.16 -30.52
CA ASN A 680 12.68 -6.69 -31.30
C ASN A 680 12.82 -6.41 -32.82
N SER A 681 13.95 -5.85 -33.26
CA SER A 681 14.18 -5.52 -34.67
C SER A 681 14.55 -6.77 -35.50
N PRO A 682 14.22 -6.79 -36.80
CA PRO A 682 14.62 -7.90 -37.69
C PRO A 682 16.15 -8.04 -37.79
N MET A 683 16.89 -6.93 -37.69
CA MET A 683 18.35 -6.89 -37.70
C MET A 683 18.95 -7.66 -36.52
N TYR A 684 18.39 -7.45 -35.33
CA TYR A 684 18.78 -8.19 -34.14
C TYR A 684 18.43 -9.67 -34.26
N ALA A 685 17.24 -9.99 -34.78
CA ALA A 685 16.81 -11.37 -34.99
C ALA A 685 17.75 -12.13 -35.95
N GLU A 686 18.13 -11.54 -37.07
CA GLU A 686 19.05 -12.14 -38.04
C GLU A 686 20.45 -12.36 -37.44
N MET A 687 21.01 -11.35 -36.78
CA MET A 687 22.28 -11.46 -36.07
C MET A 687 22.24 -12.54 -34.97
N SER A 688 21.12 -12.64 -34.25
CA SER A 688 20.96 -13.62 -33.16
C SER A 688 20.97 -15.07 -33.64
N ARG A 689 20.51 -15.35 -34.87
CA ARG A 689 20.56 -16.69 -35.48
C ARG A 689 22.00 -17.14 -35.74
N GLY A 690 22.92 -16.20 -35.98
CA GLY A 690 24.34 -16.45 -36.18
C GLY A 690 25.18 -16.50 -34.89
N LYS A 691 24.59 -16.46 -33.69
CA LYS A 691 25.34 -16.37 -32.41
C LYS A 691 26.38 -17.48 -32.22
N SER A 692 26.16 -18.68 -32.75
CA SER A 692 27.12 -19.79 -32.61
C SER A 692 28.42 -19.61 -33.41
N SER A 693 28.46 -18.70 -34.40
CA SER A 693 29.63 -18.44 -35.24
C SER A 693 30.34 -17.12 -34.89
N GLN A 694 29.93 -16.44 -33.82
CA GLN A 694 30.49 -15.15 -33.42
C GLN A 694 31.79 -15.36 -32.64
N GLY A 695 32.91 -14.98 -33.25
CA GLY A 695 34.23 -15.01 -32.61
C GLY A 695 34.50 -13.80 -31.73
N LEU A 696 35.60 -13.85 -30.97
CA LEU A 696 36.06 -12.76 -30.10
C LEU A 696 36.18 -11.42 -30.84
N ILE A 697 36.66 -11.46 -32.10
CA ILE A 697 36.82 -10.31 -32.99
C ILE A 697 35.49 -9.56 -33.16
N PHE A 698 34.38 -10.28 -33.35
CA PHE A 698 33.06 -9.69 -33.51
C PHE A 698 32.66 -8.87 -32.27
N HIS A 699 32.79 -9.43 -31.07
CA HIS A 699 32.43 -8.75 -29.82
C HIS A 699 33.32 -7.54 -29.56
N PHE A 700 34.64 -7.65 -29.75
CA PHE A 700 35.54 -6.52 -29.59
C PHE A 700 35.27 -5.39 -30.59
N SER A 701 35.03 -5.73 -31.87
CA SER A 701 34.61 -4.74 -32.86
C SER A 701 33.29 -4.08 -32.46
N CYS A 702 32.28 -4.84 -32.02
CA CYS A 702 31.01 -4.28 -31.57
C CYS A 702 31.19 -3.32 -30.39
N ILE A 703 32.02 -3.67 -29.41
CA ILE A 703 32.32 -2.80 -28.26
C ILE A 703 32.99 -1.50 -28.73
N ILE A 704 34.06 -1.58 -29.53
CA ILE A 704 34.81 -0.40 -29.97
C ILE A 704 33.93 0.53 -30.80
N PHE A 705 33.23 0.01 -31.81
CA PHE A 705 32.35 0.82 -32.65
C PHE A 705 31.16 1.38 -31.86
N SER A 706 30.58 0.61 -30.94
CA SER A 706 29.51 1.12 -30.07
C SER A 706 30.01 2.25 -29.19
N LEU A 707 31.15 2.10 -28.52
CA LEU A 707 31.72 3.15 -27.67
C LEU A 707 32.04 4.41 -28.48
N LEU A 708 32.60 4.28 -29.69
CA LEU A 708 32.89 5.42 -30.56
C LEU A 708 31.61 6.16 -30.97
N VAL A 709 30.60 5.44 -31.44
CA VAL A 709 29.33 6.03 -31.89
C VAL A 709 28.58 6.65 -30.71
N LEU A 710 28.53 5.97 -29.56
CA LEU A 710 27.86 6.48 -28.37
C LEU A 710 28.58 7.71 -27.82
N HIS A 711 29.92 7.75 -27.87
CA HIS A 711 30.68 8.95 -27.54
C HIS A 711 30.36 10.12 -28.49
N LEU A 712 30.21 9.88 -29.80
CA LEU A 712 29.77 10.92 -30.74
C LEU A 712 28.36 11.43 -30.42
N PHE A 713 27.44 10.55 -30.04
CA PHE A 713 26.13 10.96 -29.55
C PHE A 713 26.27 11.83 -28.29
N ASP A 714 27.04 11.39 -27.29
CA ASP A 714 27.20 12.13 -26.04
C ASP A 714 27.72 13.55 -26.26
N SER A 715 28.77 13.69 -27.09
CA SER A 715 29.40 14.97 -27.46
C SER A 715 28.51 15.94 -28.26
N PHE A 716 27.36 15.49 -28.78
CA PHE A 716 26.43 16.35 -29.51
C PHE A 716 25.58 17.19 -28.55
N GLU A 717 25.85 18.49 -28.46
CA GLU A 717 25.06 19.45 -27.68
C GLU A 717 23.72 19.74 -28.38
N LEU A 718 22.64 19.74 -27.61
CA LEU A 718 21.28 20.00 -28.10
C LEU A 718 20.91 21.47 -27.89
N PRO A 719 20.14 22.08 -28.81
CA PRO A 719 19.67 23.45 -28.62
C PRO A 719 18.79 23.55 -27.36
N THR A 720 19.13 24.47 -26.47
CA THR A 720 18.44 24.69 -25.19
C THR A 720 17.44 25.85 -25.24
N ASP A 721 17.43 26.62 -26.32
CA ASP A 721 16.60 27.83 -26.48
C ASP A 721 15.09 27.55 -26.51
N GLN A 722 14.71 26.34 -26.92
CA GLN A 722 13.32 25.88 -26.96
C GLN A 722 13.16 24.60 -26.16
N GLU A 723 12.52 24.69 -24.99
CA GLU A 723 12.38 23.58 -24.03
C GLU A 723 11.72 22.33 -24.64
N ILE A 724 10.63 22.50 -25.40
CA ILE A 724 9.92 21.38 -26.03
C ILE A 724 10.81 20.68 -27.06
N LEU A 725 11.53 21.46 -27.87
CA LEU A 725 12.45 20.92 -28.86
C LEU A 725 13.60 20.17 -28.18
N PHE A 726 14.16 20.72 -27.09
CA PHE A 726 15.18 20.07 -26.28
C PHE A 726 14.72 18.70 -25.77
N TYR A 727 13.50 18.60 -25.22
CA TYR A 727 12.96 17.33 -24.71
C TYR A 727 12.74 16.30 -25.81
N ILE A 728 12.19 16.70 -26.96
CA ILE A 728 11.98 15.81 -28.11
C ILE A 728 13.33 15.31 -28.63
N LEU A 729 14.29 16.22 -28.85
CA LEU A 729 15.62 15.85 -29.33
C LEU A 729 16.38 14.97 -28.34
N THR A 730 16.22 15.18 -27.03
CA THR A 730 16.80 14.32 -25.98
C THR A 730 16.26 12.89 -26.09
N PHE A 731 14.94 12.74 -26.21
CA PHE A 731 14.31 11.43 -26.42
C PHE A 731 14.82 10.75 -27.70
N CYS A 732 14.86 11.48 -28.82
CA CYS A 732 15.34 10.97 -30.10
C CYS A 732 16.83 10.58 -30.05
N LYS A 733 17.68 11.45 -29.50
CA LYS A 733 19.13 11.22 -29.33
C LYS A 733 19.38 9.91 -28.56
N CYS A 734 18.72 9.75 -27.41
CA CYS A 734 18.87 8.57 -26.57
C CYS A 734 18.31 7.29 -27.20
N THR A 735 17.18 7.40 -27.91
CA THR A 735 16.58 6.31 -28.68
C THR A 735 17.53 5.82 -29.76
N CYS A 736 18.01 6.73 -30.62
CA CYS A 736 18.93 6.42 -31.71
C CYS A 736 20.23 5.79 -31.19
N ALA A 737 20.82 6.34 -30.14
CA ALA A 737 22.05 5.81 -29.54
C ALA A 737 21.89 4.32 -29.13
N HIS A 738 20.78 3.96 -28.49
CA HIS A 738 20.57 2.58 -28.03
C HIS A 738 20.15 1.64 -29.17
N ILE A 739 19.43 2.12 -30.18
CA ILE A 739 19.17 1.35 -31.41
C ILE A 739 20.49 1.04 -32.13
N CYS A 740 21.41 2.01 -32.20
CA CYS A 740 22.74 1.83 -32.77
C CYS A 740 23.53 0.73 -32.05
N ALA A 741 23.62 0.82 -30.73
CA ALA A 741 24.38 -0.13 -29.90
C ALA A 741 23.80 -1.56 -29.92
N VAL A 742 22.47 -1.69 -29.93
CA VAL A 742 21.80 -2.99 -29.82
C VAL A 742 21.65 -3.69 -31.17
N ALA A 743 21.30 -2.96 -32.23
CA ALA A 743 20.91 -3.55 -33.51
C ALA A 743 21.82 -3.14 -34.68
N LEU A 744 21.99 -1.83 -34.95
CA LEU A 744 22.65 -1.38 -36.19
C LEU A 744 24.13 -1.76 -36.26
N ILE A 745 24.88 -1.51 -35.20
CA ILE A 745 26.33 -1.77 -35.16
C ILE A 745 26.61 -3.28 -35.19
N PRO A 746 25.99 -4.11 -34.31
CA PRO A 746 26.20 -5.56 -34.37
C PRO A 746 25.82 -6.16 -35.72
N TYR A 747 24.73 -5.70 -36.33
CA TYR A 747 24.30 -6.18 -37.65
C TYR A 747 25.27 -5.80 -38.77
N SER A 748 25.76 -4.56 -38.78
CA SER A 748 26.70 -4.07 -39.79
C SER A 748 28.02 -4.86 -39.74
N ILE A 749 28.55 -5.10 -38.54
CA ILE A 749 29.77 -5.89 -38.34
C ILE A 749 29.54 -7.35 -38.74
N PHE A 750 28.39 -7.92 -38.38
CA PHE A 750 28.01 -9.28 -38.78
C PHE A 750 28.01 -9.44 -40.31
N CYS A 751 27.40 -8.50 -41.03
CA CYS A 751 27.37 -8.51 -42.50
C CYS A 751 28.78 -8.38 -43.11
N LEU A 752 29.63 -7.50 -42.56
CA LEU A 752 31.00 -7.32 -43.03
C LEU A 752 31.85 -8.59 -42.86
N LEU A 753 31.76 -9.25 -41.70
CA LEU A 753 32.49 -10.48 -41.43
C LEU A 753 31.99 -11.67 -42.28
N GLN A 754 30.69 -11.71 -42.59
CA GLN A 754 30.14 -12.75 -43.47
C GLN A 754 30.60 -12.57 -44.92
N GLN A 755 30.77 -11.32 -45.37
CA GLN A 755 31.29 -11.02 -46.71
C GLN A 755 32.78 -11.36 -46.86
N THR A 756 33.61 -11.13 -45.84
CA THR A 756 35.03 -11.54 -45.88
C THR A 756 35.16 -13.06 -45.92
N HIS A 757 34.37 -13.78 -45.13
CA HIS A 757 34.42 -15.24 -45.09
C HIS A 757 33.95 -15.91 -46.39
N LYS A 758 33.13 -15.22 -47.20
CA LYS A 758 32.73 -15.64 -48.56
C LYS A 758 33.77 -15.32 -49.64
N LYS A 759 34.72 -14.42 -49.38
CA LYS A 759 35.80 -14.08 -50.33
C LYS A 759 37.04 -14.95 -50.13
N ASP A 760 37.21 -15.52 -48.93
CA ASP A 760 38.31 -16.41 -48.58
C ASP A 760 38.02 -17.91 -48.87
N LEU A 761 36.80 -18.22 -49.34
CA LEU A 761 36.36 -19.53 -49.86
C LEU A 761 36.23 -19.46 -51.39
#